data_AF-A0A1I7Y4U9-F1
#
_entry.id   AF-A0A1I7Y4U9-F1
#
_cell.length_a   1.000
_cell.length_b   1.000
_cell.length_c   1.000
_cell.angle_alpha   90.00
_cell.angle_beta   90.00
_cell.angle_gamma   90.00
#
_symmetry.space_group_name_H-M   'P 1'
#
loop_
_entity.id
_entity.type
_entity.pdbx_description
1 polymer ?
#
loop_
_entity_poly.entity_id
_entity_poly.type
_entity_poly.pdbx_seq_one_letter_code
_entity_poly.pdbx_strand_id
1 'polypeptide(L)'
;MGDEYHFGSSEARLFQEPLVWKPKSLNVAKNDSQFDIGFDMDAMLVDLRNELEDKQRQEEQISKELSEALENAMKSAEHDDIARSFNSSLNRYSNKMKHLESASTELASNLKTVSGLADNIAERVSALDLAKCRVVDCLQRVSDLRDLRTCSEGVDLAIQEEDYEQAAKHVHRFLTLDMAVFKMGEQIDARDAGQSMTHSYNVLRLAQSTLKNIIERKFDEAVESTDVASMERFFKLFPLINEHQSGLERFGKYLCQKVDRVGEENYKVMVAGGTDDKRVNVLFADSLTMIFEGIARIIEVHQPTINTFYGADKLLLVIEMIQGSCDREIDRIISAFYKSRQYDEKFKLISKYMRSADRNLDLSKVDPLDLDVLLSEVALMHSRAELYWRFLKRRFAEAYAKNDINKSEDVSKVDSFDPEMTESEIQESKERLRKKRLECDQKLEQIVNRSLLGTRMQEIIDKYVMMEQFYVMECMEKAVEIDCTEEGSLTSSVVDDVFFIVRKSIRRALSSSSVDCICAMINYGVTILGGEFLRHVSRAIQTGYPSVGWTAEAYQTAQTAYNVLQHGKTVAEAGPDNQRAQFINAVNNIRSAAESVESLRNTLCEDVKKFLSGITSVENGKIDHSLTQFDELSRTFENSATSAINSLCSAAFKPKLKNSAEAFLDVVHVLSEDELAEYEAVDPFIENFVGKLDKQIVQFERILVAANYQELLSAVCGEVARQLERVVMKCTFNRLGGLQLDKELRHLTNYLTNVAGWMVREKCIRISQIVSLLNIESVNEASDVCEQFQSSSQSLRSLTLSEVKKVLALRSDLPKEQIKSLTM
;
A
#
# COMPACT_ATOMS: atom_id res chain seq x y z
N MET A 1 21.02 -51.39 37.99
CA MET A 1 22.39 -50.88 38.17
C MET A 1 23.05 -50.90 36.80
N GLY A 2 23.18 -49.71 36.19
CA GLY A 2 23.74 -49.40 34.85
C GLY A 2 22.75 -49.63 33.70
N ASP A 3 21.89 -48.71 33.28
CA ASP A 3 22.12 -47.45 32.49
C ASP A 3 22.82 -47.74 31.14
N GLU A 4 22.40 -47.30 29.94
CA GLU A 4 21.45 -46.25 29.54
C GLU A 4 21.23 -46.21 27.99
N TYR A 5 20.08 -45.67 27.56
CA TYR A 5 19.69 -44.96 26.31
C TYR A 5 19.61 -45.58 24.88
N HIS A 6 18.39 -45.99 24.51
CA HIS A 6 17.42 -45.43 23.53
C HIS A 6 17.76 -44.81 22.13
N PHE A 7 17.02 -45.38 21.15
CA PHE A 7 16.13 -44.83 20.09
C PHE A 7 16.58 -44.37 18.69
N GLY A 8 15.84 -44.89 17.69
CA GLY A 8 15.67 -44.39 16.32
C GLY A 8 15.26 -45.49 15.31
N SER A 9 14.22 -46.29 15.55
CA SER A 9 12.88 -46.27 14.89
C SER A 9 12.80 -45.99 13.37
N SER A 10 12.69 -47.06 12.59
CA SER A 10 12.00 -47.23 11.28
C SER A 10 11.47 -48.67 11.38
N GLU A 11 10.21 -49.03 11.31
CA GLU A 11 9.10 -48.75 10.39
C GLU A 11 7.82 -49.17 11.15
N ALA A 12 6.73 -48.41 11.05
CA ALA A 12 5.42 -48.92 11.46
C ALA A 12 4.29 -48.23 10.70
N ARG A 13 3.36 -49.07 10.23
CA ARG A 13 1.99 -48.81 9.78
C ARG A 13 1.84 -48.42 8.31
N LEU A 14 1.27 -49.34 7.53
CA LEU A 14 0.26 -49.09 6.50
C LEU A 14 -0.31 -50.45 6.02
N PHE A 15 -1.30 -50.97 6.76
CA PHE A 15 -2.25 -51.97 6.26
C PHE A 15 -3.57 -51.77 7.01
N GLN A 16 -4.52 -51.06 6.38
CA GLN A 16 -5.98 -51.22 6.54
C GLN A 16 -6.68 -50.14 5.70
N GLU A 17 -7.13 -50.50 4.50
CA GLU A 17 -8.39 -50.06 3.88
C GLU A 17 -8.64 -50.87 2.59
N PRO A 18 -9.85 -51.44 2.37
CA PRO A 18 -10.17 -52.19 1.16
C PRO A 18 -10.51 -51.26 -0.02
N LEU A 19 -9.77 -51.41 -1.12
CA LEU A 19 -9.97 -50.67 -2.38
C LEU A 19 -11.32 -51.01 -3.03
N VAL A 20 -12.27 -50.08 -2.94
CA VAL A 20 -13.53 -50.08 -3.70
C VAL A 20 -13.28 -49.40 -5.05
N TRP A 21 -13.34 -50.16 -6.14
CA TRP A 21 -13.18 -49.63 -7.50
C TRP A 21 -14.53 -49.17 -8.07
N LYS A 22 -14.64 -47.88 -8.46
CA LYS A 22 -15.78 -47.31 -9.20
C LYS A 22 -15.35 -46.99 -10.64
N PRO A 23 -16.02 -47.50 -11.69
CA PRO A 23 -15.70 -47.15 -13.08
C PRO A 23 -16.30 -45.78 -13.46
N LYS A 24 -15.47 -44.86 -13.94
CA LYS A 24 -15.92 -43.69 -14.73
C LYS A 24 -16.07 -44.13 -16.19
N SER A 25 -17.21 -43.81 -16.78
CA SER A 25 -17.60 -44.07 -18.16
C SER A 25 -16.62 -43.45 -19.17
N LEU A 26 -15.92 -44.28 -19.96
CA LEU A 26 -15.23 -43.86 -21.17
C LEU A 26 -16.25 -43.71 -22.32
N ASN A 27 -16.39 -42.49 -22.83
CA ASN A 27 -16.92 -42.24 -24.17
C ASN A 27 -15.74 -42.32 -25.15
N VAL A 28 -15.65 -43.41 -25.91
CA VAL A 28 -14.68 -43.55 -27.00
C VAL A 28 -15.21 -42.82 -28.23
N ALA A 29 -14.61 -41.68 -28.55
CA ALA A 29 -14.73 -41.04 -29.85
C ALA A 29 -13.88 -41.81 -30.87
N LYS A 30 -14.50 -42.21 -31.98
CA LYS A 30 -13.84 -42.89 -33.11
C LYS A 30 -12.78 -41.97 -33.73
N ASN A 31 -11.54 -42.47 -33.82
CA ASN A 31 -10.56 -41.96 -34.77
C ASN A 31 -10.15 -43.07 -35.73
N ASP A 32 -10.36 -42.80 -37.01
CA ASP A 32 -9.96 -43.60 -38.16
C ASP A 32 -8.44 -43.57 -38.33
N SER A 33 -7.76 -44.71 -38.17
CA SER A 33 -6.67 -45.17 -39.05
C SER A 33 -6.10 -46.52 -38.59
N GLN A 34 -6.68 -47.59 -39.13
CA GLN A 34 -5.98 -48.70 -39.80
C GLN A 34 -4.83 -49.41 -39.06
N PHE A 35 -5.11 -50.56 -38.43
CA PHE A 35 -4.43 -51.83 -38.68
C PHE A 35 -5.32 -52.98 -38.17
N ASP A 36 -5.91 -53.69 -39.13
CA ASP A 36 -6.80 -54.83 -38.94
C ASP A 36 -5.98 -56.06 -38.52
N ILE A 37 -5.95 -56.33 -37.21
CA ILE A 37 -5.64 -57.65 -36.66
C ILE A 37 -6.89 -58.07 -35.88
N GLY A 38 -7.77 -58.80 -36.56
CA GLY A 38 -9.08 -59.21 -36.09
C GLY A 38 -9.06 -60.08 -34.82
N PHE A 39 -8.99 -59.44 -33.67
CA PHE A 39 -9.34 -59.98 -32.36
C PHE A 39 -10.09 -58.89 -31.59
N ASP A 40 -11.40 -58.84 -31.74
CA ASP A 40 -12.27 -57.88 -31.05
C ASP A 40 -12.50 -58.33 -29.59
N MET A 41 -11.46 -58.16 -28.77
CA MET A 41 -11.49 -58.52 -27.35
C MET A 41 -12.51 -57.69 -26.57
N ASP A 42 -12.77 -56.45 -27.01
CA ASP A 42 -13.75 -55.56 -26.39
C ASP A 42 -15.18 -56.06 -26.63
N ALA A 43 -15.52 -56.52 -27.85
CA ALA A 43 -16.82 -57.15 -28.11
C ALA A 43 -17.04 -58.41 -27.24
N MET A 44 -16.01 -59.26 -27.11
CA MET A 44 -16.10 -60.48 -26.30
C MET A 44 -16.21 -60.20 -24.80
N LEU A 45 -15.54 -59.15 -24.30
CA LEU A 45 -15.67 -58.71 -22.90
C LEU A 45 -17.03 -58.07 -22.61
N VAL A 46 -17.60 -57.35 -23.57
CA VAL A 46 -18.97 -56.81 -23.46
C VAL A 46 -19.99 -57.95 -23.43
N ASP A 47 -19.86 -58.95 -24.30
CA ASP A 47 -20.74 -60.11 -24.32
C ASP A 47 -20.67 -60.91 -23.01
N LEU A 48 -19.46 -61.16 -22.49
CA LEU A 48 -19.26 -61.85 -21.21
C LEU A 48 -19.80 -61.04 -20.01
N ARG A 49 -19.70 -59.71 -20.03
CA ARG A 49 -20.29 -58.86 -18.99
C ARG A 49 -21.81 -58.90 -19.02
N ASN A 50 -22.41 -58.83 -20.21
CA ASN A 50 -23.85 -58.94 -20.36
C ASN A 50 -24.36 -60.31 -19.89
N GLU A 51 -23.66 -61.39 -20.23
CA GLU A 51 -24.01 -62.73 -19.78
C GLU A 51 -23.89 -62.87 -18.24
N LEU A 52 -22.90 -62.23 -17.63
CA LEU A 52 -22.72 -62.22 -16.17
C LEU A 52 -23.83 -61.42 -15.46
N GLU A 53 -24.21 -60.24 -15.99
CA GLU A 53 -25.33 -59.46 -15.46
C GLU A 53 -26.66 -60.22 -15.54
N ASP A 54 -26.90 -60.92 -16.65
CA ASP A 54 -28.11 -61.72 -16.83
C ASP A 54 -28.16 -62.91 -15.85
N LYS A 55 -27.01 -63.52 -15.54
CA LYS A 55 -26.93 -64.57 -14.52
C LYS A 55 -27.14 -64.05 -13.11
N GLN A 56 -26.63 -62.86 -12.78
CA GLN A 56 -26.87 -62.21 -11.48
C GLN A 56 -28.33 -61.84 -11.30
N ARG A 57 -29.01 -61.31 -12.33
CA ARG A 57 -30.46 -61.05 -12.28
C ARG A 57 -31.27 -62.33 -12.07
N GLN A 58 -30.87 -63.44 -12.69
CA GLN A 58 -31.50 -64.75 -12.47
C GLN A 58 -31.31 -65.23 -11.03
N GLU A 59 -30.15 -65.02 -10.43
CA GLU A 59 -29.88 -65.37 -9.03
C GLU A 59 -30.73 -64.55 -8.06
N GLU A 60 -30.80 -63.23 -8.23
CA GLU A 60 -31.62 -62.36 -7.38
C GLU A 60 -33.11 -62.70 -7.48
N GLN A 61 -33.61 -62.99 -8.68
CA GLN A 61 -35.00 -63.40 -8.90
C GLN A 61 -35.32 -64.72 -8.18
N ILE A 62 -34.42 -65.72 -8.29
CA ILE A 62 -34.59 -67.00 -7.59
C ILE A 62 -34.54 -66.82 -6.07
N SER A 63 -33.64 -65.97 -5.56
CA SER A 63 -33.55 -65.69 -4.12
C SER A 63 -34.82 -65.02 -3.59
N LYS A 64 -35.43 -64.15 -4.39
CA LYS A 64 -36.69 -63.49 -4.07
C LYS A 64 -37.88 -64.46 -4.09
N GLU A 65 -37.95 -65.33 -5.09
CA GLU A 65 -38.95 -66.41 -5.15
C GLU A 65 -38.78 -67.40 -3.99
N LEU A 66 -37.54 -67.69 -3.57
CA LEU A 66 -37.26 -68.55 -2.43
C LEU A 66 -37.75 -67.92 -1.13
N SER A 67 -37.51 -66.62 -0.93
CA SER A 67 -37.96 -65.92 0.27
C SER A 67 -39.49 -65.79 0.33
N GLU A 68 -40.16 -65.49 -0.80
CA GLU A 68 -41.63 -65.51 -0.88
C GLU A 68 -42.23 -66.90 -0.66
N ALA A 69 -41.62 -67.95 -1.21
CA ALA A 69 -42.06 -69.32 -0.97
C ALA A 69 -41.87 -69.76 0.50
N LEU A 70 -40.78 -69.32 1.14
CA LEU A 70 -40.53 -69.58 2.57
C LEU A 70 -41.56 -68.84 3.45
N GLU A 71 -41.86 -67.58 3.12
CA GLU A 71 -42.82 -66.77 3.87
C GLU A 71 -44.27 -67.29 3.71
N ASN A 72 -44.63 -67.77 2.52
CA ASN A 72 -45.93 -68.42 2.28
C ASN A 72 -46.02 -69.81 2.94
N ALA A 73 -44.93 -70.58 2.96
CA ALA A 73 -44.89 -71.87 3.66
C ALA A 73 -44.95 -71.72 5.19
N MET A 74 -44.44 -70.62 5.76
CA MET A 74 -44.60 -70.31 7.18
C MET A 74 -46.05 -69.92 7.55
N LYS A 75 -46.82 -69.34 6.62
CA LYS A 75 -48.20 -68.88 6.85
C LYS A 75 -49.25 -70.01 6.78
N SER A 76 -48.93 -71.19 6.24
CA SER A 76 -49.86 -72.33 6.10
C SER A 76 -49.43 -73.57 6.91
N ALA A 77 -49.36 -73.45 8.23
CA ALA A 77 -48.87 -74.52 9.11
C ALA A 77 -49.95 -75.57 9.49
N GLU A 78 -49.96 -76.71 8.79
CA GLU A 78 -50.20 -78.06 9.36
C GLU A 78 -49.15 -79.03 8.77
N HIS A 79 -48.62 -79.95 9.59
CA HIS A 79 -47.17 -80.15 9.72
C HIS A 79 -46.50 -81.33 8.96
N ASP A 80 -47.10 -81.98 7.96
CA ASP A 80 -46.47 -83.20 7.38
C ASP A 80 -46.25 -83.23 5.85
N ASP A 81 -46.88 -82.35 5.06
CA ASP A 81 -46.65 -82.31 3.59
C ASP A 81 -45.50 -81.37 3.17
N ILE A 82 -44.99 -80.55 4.11
CA ILE A 82 -43.94 -79.55 3.87
C ILE A 82 -42.57 -80.22 3.61
N ALA A 83 -42.26 -81.32 4.30
CA ALA A 83 -40.93 -81.93 4.27
C ALA A 83 -40.57 -82.57 2.92
N ARG A 84 -41.56 -83.09 2.17
CA ARG A 84 -41.31 -83.74 0.87
C ARG A 84 -41.18 -82.72 -0.26
N SER A 85 -42.05 -81.71 -0.28
CA SER A 85 -41.98 -80.61 -1.27
C SER A 85 -40.67 -79.84 -1.14
N PHE A 86 -40.28 -79.50 0.09
CA PHE A 86 -39.02 -78.82 0.38
C PHE A 86 -37.80 -79.65 -0.07
N ASN A 87 -37.72 -80.93 0.29
CA ASN A 87 -36.59 -81.78 -0.11
C ASN A 87 -36.49 -81.99 -1.63
N SER A 88 -37.63 -82.10 -2.33
CA SER A 88 -37.63 -82.24 -3.79
C SER A 88 -37.12 -80.97 -4.50
N SER A 89 -37.50 -79.80 -3.99
CA SER A 89 -37.02 -78.51 -4.48
C SER A 89 -35.54 -78.34 -4.15
N LEU A 90 -35.11 -78.65 -2.93
CA LEU A 90 -33.72 -78.58 -2.48
C LEU A 90 -32.78 -79.43 -3.36
N ASN A 91 -33.18 -80.66 -3.70
CA ASN A 91 -32.39 -81.51 -4.60
C ASN A 91 -32.31 -80.97 -6.03
N ARG A 92 -33.41 -80.39 -6.54
CA ARG A 92 -33.43 -79.79 -7.87
C ARG A 92 -32.53 -78.54 -7.93
N TYR A 93 -32.53 -77.74 -6.87
CA TYR A 93 -31.66 -76.57 -6.74
C TYR A 93 -30.19 -76.95 -6.49
N SER A 94 -29.92 -77.99 -5.68
CA SER A 94 -28.57 -78.52 -5.48
C SER A 94 -27.94 -78.95 -6.81
N ASN A 95 -28.70 -79.61 -7.68
CA ASN A 95 -28.22 -79.99 -9.01
C ASN A 95 -27.99 -78.79 -9.92
N LYS A 96 -28.86 -77.77 -9.90
CA LYS A 96 -28.63 -76.52 -10.64
C LYS A 96 -27.41 -75.75 -10.12
N MET A 97 -27.20 -75.73 -8.80
CA MET A 97 -26.05 -75.10 -8.16
C MET A 97 -24.74 -75.78 -8.58
N LYS A 98 -24.71 -77.12 -8.66
CA LYS A 98 -23.56 -77.86 -9.17
C LYS A 98 -23.28 -77.59 -10.65
N HIS A 99 -24.31 -77.44 -11.47
CA HIS A 99 -24.12 -77.03 -12.87
C HIS A 99 -23.58 -75.60 -12.98
N LEU A 100 -24.03 -74.69 -12.12
CA LEU A 100 -23.50 -73.32 -12.05
C LEU A 100 -22.05 -73.30 -11.58
N GLU A 101 -21.70 -74.13 -10.59
CA GLU A 101 -20.33 -74.30 -10.11
C GLU A 101 -19.41 -74.87 -11.21
N SER A 102 -19.88 -75.88 -11.95
CA SER A 102 -19.14 -76.42 -13.10
C SER A 102 -18.96 -75.39 -14.22
N ALA A 103 -19.99 -74.60 -14.54
CA ALA A 103 -19.89 -73.55 -15.56
C ALA A 103 -18.97 -72.40 -15.11
N SER A 104 -19.01 -72.04 -13.82
CA SER A 104 -18.14 -71.02 -13.24
C SER A 104 -16.68 -71.47 -13.23
N THR A 105 -16.40 -72.75 -12.96
CA THR A 105 -15.03 -73.29 -12.99
C THR A 105 -14.50 -73.39 -14.41
N GLU A 106 -15.34 -73.75 -15.38
CA GLU A 106 -14.99 -73.73 -16.80
C GLU A 106 -14.70 -72.30 -17.29
N LEU A 107 -15.56 -71.33 -16.94
CA LEU A 107 -15.34 -69.92 -17.26
C LEU A 107 -14.06 -69.36 -16.61
N ALA A 108 -13.79 -69.70 -15.35
CA ALA A 108 -12.56 -69.30 -14.68
C ALA A 108 -11.32 -69.89 -15.38
N SER A 109 -11.42 -71.12 -15.88
CA SER A 109 -10.34 -71.75 -16.65
C SER A 109 -10.10 -71.04 -18.00
N ASN A 110 -11.17 -70.66 -18.70
CA ASN A 110 -11.10 -69.91 -19.96
C ASN A 110 -10.57 -68.48 -19.73
N LEU A 111 -10.97 -67.82 -18.65
CA LEU A 111 -10.43 -66.50 -18.30
C LEU A 111 -8.93 -66.59 -18.00
N LYS A 112 -8.49 -67.67 -17.36
CA LYS A 112 -7.07 -67.92 -17.08
C LYS A 112 -6.27 -68.18 -18.35
N THR A 113 -6.82 -68.91 -19.34
CA THR A 113 -6.14 -69.10 -20.64
C THR A 113 -6.09 -67.81 -21.45
N VAL A 114 -7.17 -67.01 -21.45
CA VAL A 114 -7.20 -65.69 -22.11
C VAL A 114 -6.22 -64.71 -21.47
N SER A 115 -6.17 -64.64 -20.13
CA SER A 115 -5.17 -63.84 -19.41
C SER A 115 -3.75 -64.26 -19.77
N GLY A 116 -3.47 -65.57 -19.80
CA GLY A 116 -2.17 -66.09 -20.19
C GLY A 116 -1.81 -65.76 -21.66
N LEU A 117 -2.79 -65.75 -22.57
CA LEU A 117 -2.58 -65.33 -23.95
C LEU A 117 -2.27 -63.83 -24.04
N ALA A 118 -3.00 -63.00 -23.29
CA ALA A 118 -2.79 -61.55 -23.22
C ALA A 118 -1.41 -61.20 -22.66
N ASP A 119 -0.95 -61.88 -21.60
CA ASP A 119 0.39 -61.68 -21.03
C ASP A 119 1.49 -62.03 -22.05
N ASN A 120 1.34 -63.13 -22.78
CA ASN A 120 2.28 -63.51 -23.84
C ASN A 120 2.30 -62.51 -25.00
N ILE A 121 1.15 -61.93 -25.36
CA ILE A 121 1.07 -60.89 -26.38
C ILE A 121 1.74 -59.60 -25.88
N ALA A 122 1.47 -59.18 -24.64
CA ALA A 122 2.08 -58.00 -24.04
C ALA A 122 3.61 -58.13 -23.94
N GLU A 123 4.12 -59.31 -23.57
CA GLU A 123 5.56 -59.57 -23.53
C GLU A 123 6.19 -59.51 -24.93
N ARG A 124 5.53 -60.07 -25.95
CA ARG A 124 5.98 -59.97 -27.35
C ARG A 124 5.92 -58.56 -27.91
N VAL A 125 4.88 -57.79 -27.58
CA VAL A 125 4.75 -56.39 -28.00
C VAL A 125 5.81 -55.54 -27.30
N SER A 126 6.04 -55.73 -26.00
CA SER A 126 7.11 -55.04 -25.26
C SER A 126 8.51 -55.36 -25.82
N ALA A 127 8.77 -56.63 -26.17
CA ALA A 127 10.02 -57.02 -26.83
C ALA A 127 10.16 -56.38 -28.23
N LEU A 128 9.06 -56.26 -28.98
CA LEU A 128 9.03 -55.59 -30.29
C LEU A 128 9.24 -54.07 -30.15
N ASP A 129 8.62 -53.43 -29.16
CA ASP A 129 8.76 -52.00 -28.90
C ASP A 129 10.18 -51.67 -28.43
N LEU A 130 10.78 -52.53 -27.59
CA LEU A 130 12.19 -52.40 -27.22
C LEU A 130 13.11 -52.52 -28.45
N ALA A 131 12.82 -53.46 -29.35
CA ALA A 131 13.56 -53.60 -30.61
C ALA A 131 13.35 -52.37 -31.51
N LYS A 132 12.13 -51.85 -31.61
CA LYS A 132 11.79 -50.65 -32.39
C LYS A 132 12.49 -49.41 -31.83
N CYS A 133 12.47 -49.19 -30.52
CA CYS A 133 13.20 -48.09 -29.86
C CYS A 133 14.69 -48.18 -30.17
N ARG A 134 15.30 -49.37 -30.04
CA ARG A 134 16.72 -49.56 -30.40
C ARG A 134 17.01 -49.30 -31.88
N VAL A 135 16.10 -49.64 -32.79
CA VAL A 135 16.25 -49.35 -34.22
C VAL A 135 16.14 -47.84 -34.48
N VAL A 136 15.19 -47.16 -33.84
CA VAL A 136 15.04 -45.70 -33.93
C VAL A 136 16.28 -45.01 -33.37
N ASP A 137 16.80 -45.45 -32.23
CA ASP A 137 18.05 -44.95 -31.65
C ASP A 137 19.24 -45.15 -32.58
N CYS A 138 19.35 -46.32 -33.21
CA CYS A 138 20.41 -46.61 -34.18
C CYS A 138 20.28 -45.74 -35.44
N LEU A 139 19.07 -45.50 -35.94
CA LEU A 139 18.82 -44.62 -37.09
C LEU A 139 19.20 -43.17 -36.76
N GLN A 140 18.84 -42.70 -35.56
CA GLN A 140 19.23 -41.37 -35.09
C GLN A 140 20.75 -41.26 -35.01
N ARG A 141 21.44 -42.25 -34.43
CA ARG A 141 22.91 -42.28 -34.38
C ARG A 141 23.57 -42.27 -35.75
N VAL A 142 23.02 -42.99 -36.74
CA VAL A 142 23.54 -42.97 -38.11
C VAL A 142 23.32 -41.62 -38.77
N SER A 143 22.18 -40.98 -38.52
CA SER A 143 21.91 -39.60 -38.95
C SER A 143 22.91 -38.61 -38.32
N ASP A 144 23.12 -38.70 -37.01
CA ASP A 144 24.05 -37.85 -36.27
C ASP A 144 25.50 -38.05 -36.75
N LEU A 145 25.91 -39.28 -37.07
CA LEU A 145 27.24 -39.58 -37.63
C LEU A 145 27.42 -39.05 -39.05
N ARG A 146 26.38 -39.14 -39.89
CA ARG A 146 26.37 -38.54 -41.23
C ARG A 146 26.47 -37.02 -41.13
N ASP A 147 25.76 -36.43 -40.19
CA ASP A 147 25.78 -35.00 -39.95
C ASP A 147 27.14 -34.52 -39.42
N LEU A 148 27.77 -35.28 -38.52
CA LEU A 148 29.11 -35.01 -38.01
C LEU A 148 30.14 -34.94 -39.14
N ARG A 149 30.10 -35.91 -40.05
CA ARG A 149 31.01 -35.96 -41.21
C ARG A 149 30.78 -34.78 -42.15
N THR A 150 29.51 -34.48 -42.43
CA THR A 150 29.13 -33.34 -43.28
C THR A 150 29.54 -32.01 -42.65
N CYS A 151 29.45 -31.87 -41.32
CA CYS A 151 29.91 -30.68 -40.61
C CYS A 151 31.44 -30.60 -40.61
N SER A 152 32.17 -31.69 -40.39
CA SER A 152 33.64 -31.66 -40.38
C SER A 152 34.21 -31.29 -41.76
N GLU A 153 33.69 -31.88 -42.83
CA GLU A 153 34.13 -31.58 -44.20
C GLU A 153 33.67 -30.17 -44.64
N GLY A 154 32.45 -29.77 -44.25
CA GLY A 154 31.86 -28.47 -44.60
C GLY A 154 32.46 -27.27 -43.86
N VAL A 155 32.87 -27.41 -42.59
CA VAL A 155 33.47 -26.31 -41.81
C VAL A 155 34.84 -25.93 -42.36
N ASP A 156 35.69 -26.90 -42.69
CA ASP A 156 37.04 -26.61 -43.20
C ASP A 156 36.97 -25.92 -44.57
N LEU A 157 36.02 -26.31 -45.43
CA LEU A 157 35.76 -25.64 -46.71
C LEU A 157 35.22 -24.22 -46.52
N ALA A 158 34.24 -24.04 -45.63
CA ALA A 158 33.64 -22.73 -45.38
C ALA A 158 34.63 -21.73 -44.76
N ILE A 159 35.56 -22.20 -43.91
CA ILE A 159 36.64 -21.35 -43.36
C ILE A 159 37.62 -20.92 -44.47
N GLN A 160 37.91 -21.81 -45.43
CA GLN A 160 38.79 -21.49 -46.57
C GLN A 160 38.16 -20.52 -47.57
N GLU A 161 36.83 -20.61 -47.75
CA GLU A 161 36.06 -19.70 -48.62
C GLU A 161 35.71 -18.36 -47.95
N GLU A 162 36.17 -18.14 -46.71
CA GLU A 162 35.84 -16.97 -45.88
C GLU A 162 34.33 -16.78 -45.60
N ASP A 163 33.50 -17.82 -45.81
CA ASP A 163 32.08 -17.82 -45.46
C ASP A 163 31.87 -18.26 -44.00
N TYR A 164 32.08 -17.31 -43.09
CA TYR A 164 31.96 -17.53 -41.65
C TYR A 164 30.54 -17.85 -41.18
N GLU A 165 29.50 -17.52 -41.97
CA GLU A 165 28.11 -17.83 -41.60
C GLU A 165 27.80 -19.31 -41.78
N GLN A 166 28.23 -19.88 -42.90
CA GLN A 166 28.09 -21.32 -43.13
C GLN A 166 28.96 -22.12 -42.17
N ALA A 167 30.20 -21.66 -41.92
CA ALA A 167 31.06 -22.26 -40.90
C ALA A 167 30.38 -22.27 -39.52
N ALA A 168 29.79 -21.14 -39.09
CA ALA A 168 29.09 -21.04 -37.82
C ALA A 168 27.82 -21.91 -37.77
N LYS A 169 27.07 -22.08 -38.87
CA LYS A 169 25.92 -22.99 -38.93
C LYS A 169 26.33 -24.45 -38.77
N HIS A 170 27.42 -24.86 -39.41
CA HIS A 170 27.94 -26.23 -39.26
C HIS A 170 28.47 -26.47 -37.84
N VAL A 171 29.13 -25.49 -37.23
CA VAL A 171 29.54 -25.55 -35.81
C VAL A 171 28.33 -25.57 -34.88
N HIS A 172 27.29 -24.78 -35.16
CA HIS A 172 26.06 -24.76 -34.37
C HIS A 172 25.36 -26.13 -34.40
N ARG A 173 25.21 -26.70 -35.61
CA ARG A 173 24.66 -28.05 -35.80
C ARG A 173 25.46 -29.09 -35.04
N PHE A 174 26.79 -28.98 -35.03
CA PHE A 174 27.65 -29.83 -34.22
C PHE A 174 27.40 -29.68 -32.71
N LEU A 175 27.22 -28.46 -32.21
CA LEU A 175 26.99 -28.21 -30.78
C LEU A 175 25.60 -28.64 -30.31
N THR A 176 24.62 -28.73 -31.23
CA THR A 176 23.30 -29.30 -30.95
C THR A 176 23.26 -30.83 -30.98
N LEU A 177 24.33 -31.51 -31.43
CA LEU A 177 24.42 -32.97 -31.35
C LEU A 177 24.67 -33.39 -29.91
N ASP A 178 23.92 -34.38 -29.44
CA ASP A 178 23.94 -34.79 -28.03
C ASP A 178 25.30 -35.41 -27.64
N MET A 179 26.01 -34.74 -26.74
CA MET A 179 27.33 -35.16 -26.23
C MET A 179 27.27 -36.52 -25.52
N ALA A 180 26.09 -36.98 -25.07
CA ALA A 180 25.91 -38.27 -24.44
C ALA A 180 26.13 -39.47 -25.40
N VAL A 181 25.91 -39.27 -26.71
CA VAL A 181 26.10 -40.29 -27.75
C VAL A 181 27.56 -40.73 -27.87
N PHE A 182 28.50 -39.84 -27.51
CA PHE A 182 29.94 -40.07 -27.70
C PHE A 182 30.60 -40.81 -26.54
N LYS A 183 30.11 -40.68 -25.30
CA LYS A 183 30.72 -41.35 -24.12
C LYS A 183 30.45 -42.86 -24.08
N MET A 184 29.42 -43.35 -24.77
CA MET A 184 29.13 -44.78 -24.82
C MET A 184 29.90 -45.51 -25.94
N GLY A 185 30.34 -44.78 -26.97
CA GLY A 185 31.11 -45.32 -28.10
C GLY A 185 32.53 -45.76 -27.75
N GLU A 186 33.09 -45.31 -26.62
CA GLU A 186 34.41 -45.73 -26.11
C GLU A 186 34.46 -47.20 -25.69
N GLN A 187 33.32 -47.87 -25.50
CA GLN A 187 33.27 -49.27 -25.04
C GLN A 187 33.25 -50.31 -26.17
N ILE A 188 33.13 -49.89 -27.45
CA ILE A 188 33.06 -50.83 -28.58
C ILE A 188 34.35 -50.73 -29.40
N ASP A 189 35.23 -51.70 -29.19
CA ASP A 189 36.51 -51.93 -29.89
C ASP A 189 36.34 -52.15 -31.42
N ALA A 190 35.99 -51.11 -32.16
CA ALA A 190 36.06 -51.09 -33.63
C ALA A 190 37.24 -50.20 -34.06
N ARG A 191 38.42 -50.81 -34.17
CA ARG A 191 39.74 -50.15 -34.36
C ARG A 191 39.88 -49.25 -35.60
N ASP A 192 39.03 -49.37 -36.61
CA ASP A 192 39.07 -48.54 -37.84
C ASP A 192 38.05 -47.39 -37.88
N ALA A 193 36.90 -47.51 -37.20
CA ALA A 193 35.87 -46.46 -37.19
C ALA A 193 36.04 -45.44 -36.06
N GLY A 194 36.63 -45.85 -34.92
CA GLY A 194 36.87 -44.98 -33.77
C GLY A 194 37.86 -43.84 -34.01
N GLN A 195 38.85 -44.05 -34.89
CA GLN A 195 39.86 -43.04 -35.22
C GLN A 195 39.28 -41.89 -36.06
N SER A 196 38.39 -42.19 -37.00
CA SER A 196 37.72 -41.19 -37.84
C SER A 196 36.74 -40.31 -37.05
N MET A 197 36.02 -40.90 -36.07
CA MET A 197 35.12 -40.14 -35.18
C MET A 197 35.88 -39.18 -34.26
N THR A 198 36.95 -39.67 -33.63
CA THR A 198 37.77 -38.84 -32.72
C THR A 198 38.51 -37.74 -33.51
N HIS A 199 38.93 -38.05 -34.74
CA HIS A 199 39.55 -37.07 -35.63
C HIS A 199 38.56 -35.97 -36.05
N SER A 200 37.36 -36.33 -36.54
CA SER A 200 36.33 -35.36 -36.94
C SER A 200 35.90 -34.46 -35.77
N TYR A 201 35.85 -35.02 -34.56
CA TYR A 201 35.58 -34.26 -33.32
C TYR A 201 36.70 -33.25 -33.00
N ASN A 202 37.96 -33.68 -33.07
CA ASN A 202 39.09 -32.80 -32.83
C ASN A 202 39.23 -31.71 -33.90
N VAL A 203 38.96 -32.04 -35.16
CA VAL A 203 38.92 -31.10 -36.28
C VAL A 203 37.84 -30.05 -36.05
N LEU A 204 36.61 -30.46 -35.70
CA LEU A 204 35.52 -29.52 -35.42
C LEU A 204 35.78 -28.63 -34.19
N ARG A 205 36.39 -29.16 -33.13
CA ARG A 205 36.77 -28.36 -31.95
C ARG A 205 37.90 -27.37 -32.27
N LEU A 206 38.86 -27.79 -33.08
CA LEU A 206 39.95 -26.92 -33.54
C LEU A 206 39.39 -25.84 -34.46
N ALA A 207 38.48 -26.20 -35.38
CA ALA A 207 37.77 -25.28 -36.24
C ALA A 207 36.85 -24.30 -35.48
N GLN A 208 36.20 -24.75 -34.41
CA GLN A 208 35.45 -23.89 -33.49
C GLN A 208 36.38 -22.84 -32.85
N SER A 209 37.56 -23.26 -32.38
CA SER A 209 38.53 -22.37 -31.74
C SER A 209 39.16 -21.37 -32.72
N THR A 210 39.45 -21.79 -33.96
CA THR A 210 39.96 -20.90 -35.00
C THR A 210 38.89 -19.93 -35.47
N LEU A 211 37.65 -20.40 -35.69
CA LEU A 211 36.52 -19.55 -36.04
C LEU A 211 36.23 -18.52 -34.96
N LYS A 212 36.31 -18.89 -33.67
CA LYS A 212 36.24 -17.96 -32.54
C LYS A 212 37.28 -16.85 -32.66
N ASN A 213 38.57 -17.19 -32.79
CA ASN A 213 39.64 -16.20 -32.89
C ASN A 213 39.48 -15.28 -34.11
N ILE A 214 39.04 -15.82 -35.25
CA ILE A 214 38.80 -15.05 -36.47
C ILE A 214 37.64 -14.07 -36.27
N ILE A 215 36.52 -14.52 -35.70
CA ILE A 215 35.36 -13.67 -35.43
C ILE A 215 35.70 -12.60 -34.40
N GLU A 216 36.44 -12.94 -33.34
CA GLU A 216 36.88 -11.96 -32.35
C GLU A 216 37.75 -10.87 -32.98
N ARG A 217 38.74 -11.23 -33.79
CA ARG A 217 39.59 -10.27 -34.50
C ARG A 217 38.79 -9.42 -35.49
N LYS A 218 37.92 -10.05 -36.28
CA LYS A 218 37.11 -9.35 -37.29
C LYS A 218 36.06 -8.43 -36.66
N PHE A 219 35.54 -8.80 -35.50
CA PHE A 219 34.67 -7.95 -34.70
C PHE A 219 35.43 -6.72 -34.19
N ASP A 220 36.64 -6.92 -33.63
CA ASP A 220 37.46 -5.81 -33.15
C ASP A 220 37.87 -4.86 -34.31
N GLU A 221 38.22 -5.39 -35.49
CA GLU A 221 38.43 -4.60 -36.72
C GLU A 221 37.18 -3.81 -37.16
N ALA A 222 35.98 -4.40 -37.01
CA ALA A 222 34.71 -3.74 -37.31
C ALA A 222 34.38 -2.63 -36.30
N VAL A 223 34.76 -2.80 -35.03
CA VAL A 223 34.63 -1.77 -33.98
C VAL A 223 35.51 -0.57 -34.30
N GLU A 224 36.77 -0.79 -34.69
CA GLU A 224 37.71 0.30 -35.05
C GLU A 224 37.25 1.08 -36.29
N SER A 225 36.72 0.38 -37.30
CA SER A 225 36.20 0.99 -38.53
C SER A 225 34.80 1.59 -38.40
N THR A 226 34.15 1.46 -37.24
CA THR A 226 32.78 1.93 -36.95
C THR A 226 31.72 1.39 -37.94
N ASP A 227 31.94 0.20 -38.51
CA ASP A 227 31.00 -0.44 -39.42
C ASP A 227 29.92 -1.21 -38.65
N VAL A 228 28.76 -0.58 -38.50
CA VAL A 228 27.60 -1.13 -37.78
C VAL A 228 27.08 -2.42 -38.44
N ALA A 229 27.13 -2.53 -39.78
CA ALA A 229 26.57 -3.67 -40.49
C ALA A 229 27.42 -4.93 -40.28
N SER A 230 28.74 -4.80 -40.42
CA SER A 230 29.67 -5.91 -40.15
C SER A 230 29.67 -6.29 -38.67
N MET A 231 29.56 -5.32 -37.76
CA MET A 231 29.47 -5.60 -36.32
C MET A 231 28.21 -6.41 -35.98
N GLU A 232 27.03 -6.01 -36.47
CA GLU A 232 25.80 -6.78 -36.27
C GLU A 232 25.88 -8.17 -36.89
N ARG A 233 26.54 -8.30 -38.05
CA ARG A 233 26.78 -9.59 -38.71
C ARG A 233 27.61 -10.52 -37.82
N PHE A 234 28.76 -10.08 -37.35
CA PHE A 234 29.62 -10.88 -36.47
C PHE A 234 28.99 -11.11 -35.08
N PHE A 235 28.22 -10.15 -34.57
CA PHE A 235 27.50 -10.29 -33.30
C PHE A 235 26.47 -11.43 -33.33
N LYS A 236 25.84 -11.69 -34.48
CA LYS A 236 24.91 -12.81 -34.68
C LYS A 236 25.61 -14.18 -34.73
N LEU A 237 26.91 -14.22 -34.96
CA LEU A 237 27.67 -15.47 -35.10
C LEU A 237 28.16 -16.04 -33.76
N PHE A 238 28.40 -15.21 -32.74
CA PHE A 238 28.82 -15.67 -31.41
C PHE A 238 27.83 -16.66 -30.74
N PRO A 239 26.51 -16.46 -30.79
CA PRO A 239 25.53 -17.43 -30.29
C PRO A 239 25.62 -18.78 -30.97
N LEU A 240 25.85 -18.79 -32.30
CA LEU A 240 25.94 -20.02 -33.08
C LEU A 240 27.13 -20.89 -32.65
N ILE A 241 28.17 -20.28 -32.10
CA ILE A 241 29.40 -20.95 -31.64
C ILE A 241 29.30 -21.33 -30.14
N ASN A 242 28.16 -21.07 -29.49
CA ASN A 242 27.91 -21.26 -28.05
C ASN A 242 28.84 -20.41 -27.15
N GLU A 243 29.33 -19.29 -27.68
CA GLU A 243 30.22 -18.33 -26.99
C GLU A 243 29.48 -17.02 -26.72
N HIS A 244 28.31 -17.14 -26.09
CA HIS A 244 27.43 -16.00 -25.81
C HIS A 244 28.12 -14.92 -24.95
N GLN A 245 28.95 -15.32 -23.99
CA GLN A 245 29.57 -14.38 -23.05
C GLN A 245 30.65 -13.51 -23.72
N SER A 246 31.50 -14.12 -24.56
CA SER A 246 32.57 -13.42 -25.27
C SER A 246 32.02 -12.34 -26.22
N GLY A 247 30.95 -12.66 -26.94
CA GLY A 247 30.26 -11.72 -27.84
C GLY A 247 29.59 -10.56 -27.09
N LEU A 248 28.90 -10.86 -25.97
CA LEU A 248 28.24 -9.85 -25.15
C LEU A 248 29.24 -8.91 -24.45
N GLU A 249 30.38 -9.42 -23.96
CA GLU A 249 31.40 -8.59 -23.34
C GLU A 249 32.05 -7.63 -24.34
N ARG A 250 32.34 -8.08 -25.57
CA ARG A 250 32.89 -7.20 -26.61
C ARG A 250 31.87 -6.18 -27.10
N PHE A 251 30.65 -6.61 -27.36
CA PHE A 251 29.57 -5.71 -27.75
C PHE A 251 29.24 -4.71 -26.64
N GLY A 252 29.21 -5.16 -25.39
CA GLY A 252 29.06 -4.30 -24.21
C GLY A 252 30.17 -3.25 -24.13
N LYS A 253 31.44 -3.62 -24.34
CA LYS A 253 32.56 -2.65 -24.39
C LYS A 253 32.38 -1.60 -25.50
N TYR A 254 31.93 -2.01 -26.68
CA TYR A 254 31.62 -1.06 -27.77
C TYR A 254 30.49 -0.10 -27.38
N LEU A 255 29.40 -0.62 -26.80
CA LEU A 255 28.30 0.23 -26.32
C LEU A 255 28.78 1.19 -25.23
N CYS A 256 29.64 0.73 -24.31
CA CYS A 256 30.29 1.58 -23.30
C CYS A 256 31.11 2.71 -23.94
N GLN A 257 31.92 2.44 -24.97
CA GLN A 257 32.67 3.48 -25.68
C GLN A 257 31.75 4.51 -26.35
N LYS A 258 30.63 4.06 -26.91
CA LYS A 258 29.63 4.95 -27.49
C LYS A 258 28.95 5.82 -26.43
N VAL A 259 28.65 5.26 -25.26
CA VAL A 259 28.12 6.00 -24.10
C VAL A 259 29.15 7.00 -23.59
N ASP A 260 30.42 6.61 -23.44
CA ASP A 260 31.51 7.50 -23.01
C ASP A 260 31.66 8.68 -23.98
N ARG A 261 31.56 8.47 -25.31
CA ARG A 261 31.59 9.55 -26.31
C ARG A 261 30.42 10.53 -26.17
N VAL A 262 29.20 10.00 -26.01
CA VAL A 262 28.00 10.82 -25.77
C VAL A 262 28.13 11.59 -24.45
N GLY A 263 28.67 10.96 -23.41
CA GLY A 263 28.97 11.59 -22.13
C GLY A 263 29.96 12.74 -22.27
N GLU A 264 31.05 12.55 -23.02
CA GLU A 264 32.07 13.57 -23.23
C GLU A 264 31.55 14.77 -24.05
N GLU A 265 30.77 14.53 -25.11
CA GLU A 265 30.11 15.58 -25.88
C GLU A 265 29.16 16.40 -24.99
N ASN A 266 28.33 15.73 -24.18
CA ASN A 266 27.40 16.39 -23.26
C ASN A 266 28.13 17.15 -22.14
N TYR A 267 29.24 16.60 -21.61
CA TYR A 267 30.05 17.26 -20.59
C TYR A 267 30.68 18.56 -21.12
N LYS A 268 31.15 18.57 -22.38
CA LYS A 268 31.66 19.78 -23.03
C LYS A 268 30.57 20.85 -23.16
N VAL A 269 29.36 20.46 -23.53
CA VAL A 269 28.21 21.38 -23.62
C VAL A 269 27.84 21.95 -22.24
N MET A 270 27.88 21.12 -21.20
CA MET A 270 27.65 21.56 -19.81
C MET A 270 28.70 22.60 -19.36
N VAL A 271 29.99 22.33 -19.59
CA VAL A 271 31.07 23.26 -19.22
C VAL A 271 30.98 24.58 -19.99
N ALA A 272 30.47 24.56 -21.22
CA ALA A 272 30.24 25.76 -22.02
C ALA A 272 29.05 26.63 -21.54
N GLY A 273 28.32 26.21 -20.51
CA GLY A 273 27.19 26.97 -19.97
C GLY A 273 25.80 26.52 -20.46
N GLY A 274 25.73 25.42 -21.21
CA GLY A 274 24.48 24.89 -21.76
C GLY A 274 24.07 25.53 -23.09
N THR A 275 22.86 25.19 -23.54
CA THR A 275 22.32 25.64 -24.84
C THR A 275 21.34 26.81 -24.72
N ASP A 276 20.87 27.14 -23.50
CA ASP A 276 19.88 28.20 -23.24
C ASP A 276 20.21 28.96 -21.94
N ASP A 277 20.47 30.27 -22.07
CA ASP A 277 20.77 31.18 -20.96
C ASP A 277 19.65 31.24 -19.90
N LYS A 278 18.39 30.93 -20.27
CA LYS A 278 17.27 30.92 -19.32
C LYS A 278 17.24 29.69 -18.42
N ARG A 279 17.96 28.63 -18.77
CA ARG A 279 17.97 27.34 -18.06
C ARG A 279 19.28 27.06 -17.32
N VAL A 280 20.10 28.08 -17.11
CA VAL A 280 21.37 27.98 -16.34
C VAL A 280 21.14 27.46 -14.92
N ASN A 281 19.96 27.75 -14.33
CA ASN A 281 19.54 27.27 -13.01
C ASN A 281 19.20 25.77 -12.97
N VAL A 282 19.15 25.11 -14.12
CA VAL A 282 18.75 23.70 -14.29
C VAL A 282 19.80 22.93 -15.13
N LEU A 283 20.97 23.54 -15.35
CA LEU A 283 22.00 23.06 -16.26
C LEU A 283 22.43 21.62 -15.96
N PHE A 284 22.58 21.25 -14.69
CA PHE A 284 23.06 19.92 -14.31
C PHE A 284 21.97 18.87 -14.49
N ALA A 285 20.72 19.21 -14.19
CA ALA A 285 19.58 18.32 -14.40
C ALA A 285 19.29 18.08 -15.90
N ASP A 286 19.40 19.12 -16.73
CA ASP A 286 19.26 18.98 -18.19
C ASP A 286 20.41 18.15 -18.78
N SER A 287 21.64 18.33 -18.29
CA SER A 287 22.81 17.53 -18.72
C SER A 287 22.66 16.05 -18.36
N LEU A 288 22.16 15.73 -17.17
CA LEU A 288 21.79 14.36 -16.79
C LEU A 288 20.70 13.78 -17.70
N THR A 289 19.69 14.59 -18.05
CA THR A 289 18.61 14.17 -18.96
C THR A 289 19.17 13.78 -20.33
N MET A 290 20.08 14.58 -20.89
CA MET A 290 20.71 14.29 -22.18
C MET A 290 21.51 12.99 -22.18
N ILE A 291 22.23 12.69 -21.08
CA ILE A 291 22.95 11.42 -20.93
C ILE A 291 21.96 10.25 -20.80
N PHE A 292 20.94 10.36 -19.94
CA PHE A 292 19.94 9.31 -19.77
C PHE A 292 19.17 9.02 -21.06
N GLU A 293 18.78 10.05 -21.82
CA GLU A 293 18.15 9.87 -23.13
C GLU A 293 19.10 9.25 -24.16
N GLY A 294 20.37 9.65 -24.15
CA GLY A 294 21.40 9.06 -25.01
C GLY A 294 21.56 7.56 -24.75
N ILE A 295 21.64 7.17 -23.47
CA ILE A 295 21.74 5.77 -23.05
C ILE A 295 20.45 5.01 -23.39
N ALA A 296 19.28 5.60 -23.12
CA ALA A 296 17.99 5.00 -23.44
C ALA A 296 17.87 4.69 -24.94
N ARG A 297 18.26 5.62 -25.82
CA ARG A 297 18.28 5.41 -27.27
C ARG A 297 19.24 4.29 -27.68
N ILE A 298 20.43 4.20 -27.07
CA ILE A 298 21.39 3.13 -27.34
C ILE A 298 20.80 1.76 -26.98
N ILE A 299 20.16 1.65 -25.81
CA ILE A 299 19.50 0.42 -25.37
C ILE A 299 18.35 0.06 -26.33
N GLU A 300 17.51 1.03 -26.72
CA GLU A 300 16.36 0.81 -27.61
C GLU A 300 16.76 0.24 -28.98
N VAL A 301 17.85 0.75 -29.57
CA VAL A 301 18.30 0.30 -30.89
C VAL A 301 18.81 -1.14 -30.84
N HIS A 302 19.54 -1.51 -29.78
CA HIS A 302 20.22 -2.81 -29.73
C HIS A 302 19.43 -3.90 -28.98
N GLN A 303 18.38 -3.54 -28.24
CA GLN A 303 17.50 -4.49 -27.52
C GLN A 303 16.88 -5.58 -28.42
N PRO A 304 16.30 -5.27 -29.60
CA PRO A 304 15.70 -6.30 -30.46
C PRO A 304 16.72 -7.36 -30.88
N THR A 305 17.92 -6.93 -31.26
CA THR A 305 19.00 -7.83 -31.69
C THR A 305 19.46 -8.74 -30.55
N ILE A 306 19.62 -8.22 -29.33
CA ILE A 306 20.01 -9.04 -28.17
C ILE A 306 18.91 -10.05 -27.83
N ASN A 307 17.64 -9.62 -27.83
CA ASN A 307 16.53 -10.50 -27.49
C ASN A 307 16.35 -11.63 -28.51
N THR A 308 16.51 -11.36 -29.81
CA THR A 308 16.36 -12.36 -30.87
C THR A 308 17.49 -13.39 -30.89
N PHE A 309 18.75 -12.98 -30.66
CA PHE A 309 19.91 -13.86 -30.86
C PHE A 309 20.53 -14.44 -29.57
N TYR A 310 20.34 -13.79 -28.41
CA TYR A 310 20.95 -14.20 -27.14
C TYR A 310 19.91 -14.52 -26.04
N GLY A 311 18.67 -14.05 -26.22
CA GLY A 311 17.58 -14.23 -25.26
C GLY A 311 17.52 -13.15 -24.18
N ALA A 312 16.34 -12.98 -23.57
CA ALA A 312 16.04 -11.88 -22.64
C ALA A 312 16.93 -11.85 -21.38
N ASP A 313 17.37 -13.00 -20.87
CA ASP A 313 18.22 -13.06 -19.66
C ASP A 313 19.60 -12.41 -19.87
N LYS A 314 20.08 -12.36 -21.12
CA LYS A 314 21.39 -11.81 -21.47
C LYS A 314 21.38 -10.28 -21.61
N LEU A 315 20.21 -9.66 -21.69
CA LEU A 315 20.05 -8.21 -21.68
C LEU A 315 20.51 -7.59 -20.35
N LEU A 316 20.36 -8.33 -19.24
CA LEU A 316 20.77 -7.88 -17.91
C LEU A 316 22.28 -7.62 -17.83
N LEU A 317 23.09 -8.51 -18.41
CA LEU A 317 24.55 -8.40 -18.42
C LEU A 317 25.01 -7.18 -19.21
N VAL A 318 24.36 -6.89 -20.35
CA VAL A 318 24.69 -5.72 -21.18
C VAL A 318 24.34 -4.42 -20.44
N ILE A 319 23.21 -4.39 -19.75
CA ILE A 319 22.79 -3.22 -18.97
C ILE A 319 23.70 -3.02 -17.75
N GLU A 320 24.16 -4.08 -17.09
CA GLU A 320 25.15 -3.97 -16.00
C GLU A 320 26.46 -3.32 -16.50
N MET A 321 26.94 -3.70 -17.68
CA MET A 321 28.13 -3.10 -18.28
C MET A 321 27.91 -1.63 -18.67
N ILE A 322 26.78 -1.32 -19.30
CA ILE A 322 26.41 0.06 -19.69
C ILE A 322 26.26 0.93 -18.44
N GLN A 323 25.66 0.39 -17.38
CA GLN A 323 25.47 1.11 -16.11
C GLN A 323 26.81 1.49 -15.48
N GLY A 324 27.83 0.64 -15.58
CA GLY A 324 29.19 1.00 -15.13
C GLY A 324 29.80 2.19 -15.88
N SER A 325 29.48 2.38 -17.15
CA SER A 325 29.93 3.56 -17.92
C SER A 325 29.07 4.79 -17.63
N CYS A 326 27.75 4.61 -17.50
CA CYS A 326 26.80 5.61 -17.04
C CYS A 326 27.24 6.22 -15.70
N ASP A 327 27.60 5.37 -14.75
CA ASP A 327 28.09 5.73 -13.42
C ASP A 327 29.32 6.65 -13.46
N ARG A 328 30.28 6.37 -14.36
CA ARG A 328 31.49 7.20 -14.52
C ARG A 328 31.18 8.58 -15.06
N GLU A 329 30.32 8.68 -16.08
CA GLU A 329 29.98 9.98 -16.68
C GLU A 329 29.09 10.81 -15.73
N ILE A 330 28.19 10.16 -15.00
CA ILE A 330 27.36 10.86 -14.01
C ILE A 330 28.20 11.34 -12.82
N ASP A 331 29.16 10.55 -12.34
CA ASP A 331 30.06 11.00 -11.27
C ASP A 331 30.85 12.26 -11.66
N ARG A 332 31.23 12.40 -12.94
CA ARG A 332 31.86 13.63 -13.46
C ARG A 332 30.92 14.84 -13.41
N ILE A 333 29.66 14.67 -13.82
CA ILE A 333 28.64 15.75 -13.78
C ILE A 333 28.34 16.13 -12.33
N ILE A 334 28.10 15.15 -11.47
CA ILE A 334 27.81 15.38 -10.04
C ILE A 334 29.00 16.03 -9.35
N SER A 335 30.23 15.62 -9.65
CA SER A 335 31.43 16.26 -9.12
C SER A 335 31.58 17.72 -9.59
N ALA A 336 31.18 18.02 -10.83
CA ALA A 336 31.13 19.39 -11.33
C ALA A 336 30.02 20.22 -10.65
N PHE A 337 28.86 19.61 -10.36
CA PHE A 337 27.78 20.22 -9.58
C PHE A 337 28.25 20.58 -8.16
N TYR A 338 28.89 19.64 -7.45
CA TYR A 338 29.42 19.88 -6.11
C TYR A 338 30.39 21.07 -6.05
N LYS A 339 31.27 21.19 -7.06
CA LYS A 339 32.26 22.28 -7.14
C LYS A 339 31.64 23.63 -7.52
N SER A 340 30.79 23.65 -8.55
CA SER A 340 30.23 24.89 -9.10
C SER A 340 29.17 25.52 -8.18
N ARG A 341 28.35 24.70 -7.50
CA ARG A 341 27.28 25.17 -6.61
C ARG A 341 27.68 25.22 -5.14
N GLN A 342 28.90 24.79 -4.80
CA GLN A 342 29.42 24.70 -3.44
C GLN A 342 28.46 23.97 -2.47
N TYR A 343 27.82 22.90 -2.96
CA TYR A 343 26.74 22.20 -2.25
C TYR A 343 27.18 21.68 -0.87
N ASP A 344 28.39 21.12 -0.78
CA ASP A 344 28.96 20.62 0.49
C ASP A 344 29.31 21.73 1.48
N GLU A 345 29.75 22.90 0.99
CA GLU A 345 30.08 24.03 1.87
C GLU A 345 28.81 24.63 2.46
N LYS A 346 27.78 24.81 1.63
CA LYS A 346 26.44 25.25 2.07
C LYS A 346 25.84 24.25 3.08
N PHE A 347 25.90 22.95 2.79
CA PHE A 347 25.44 21.92 3.71
C PHE A 347 26.19 21.95 5.06
N LYS A 348 27.53 22.10 5.06
CA LYS A 348 28.30 22.17 6.31
C LYS A 348 27.93 23.38 7.17
N LEU A 349 27.68 24.54 6.55
CA LEU A 349 27.22 25.74 7.24
C LEU A 349 25.84 25.52 7.86
N ILE A 350 24.89 24.98 7.09
CA ILE A 350 23.53 24.68 7.54
C ILE A 350 23.54 23.63 8.65
N SER A 351 24.30 22.54 8.48
CA SER A 351 24.41 21.47 9.47
C SER A 351 25.00 21.98 10.78
N LYS A 352 25.97 22.89 10.72
CA LYS A 352 26.52 23.55 11.92
C LYS A 352 25.46 24.41 12.61
N TYR A 353 24.69 25.19 11.85
CA TYR A 353 23.61 26.03 12.38
C TYR A 353 22.49 25.21 13.03
N MET A 354 22.03 24.15 12.37
CA MET A 354 20.98 23.26 12.89
C MET A 354 21.41 22.49 14.15
N ARG A 355 22.71 22.26 14.34
CA ARG A 355 23.26 21.59 15.54
C ARG A 355 23.60 22.55 16.67
N SER A 356 23.86 23.83 16.39
CA SER A 356 24.14 24.84 17.42
C SER A 356 22.85 25.28 18.10
N ALA A 357 22.78 25.14 19.42
CA ALA A 357 21.67 25.65 20.23
C ALA A 357 21.60 27.19 20.25
N ASP A 358 22.73 27.86 19.94
CA ASP A 358 22.84 29.31 19.79
C ASP A 358 22.72 29.66 18.30
N ARG A 359 21.59 30.25 17.89
CA ARG A 359 21.29 30.67 16.51
C ARG A 359 22.08 31.93 16.06
N ASN A 360 23.20 32.24 16.72
CA ASN A 360 24.00 33.46 16.52
C ASN A 360 25.22 33.26 15.60
N LEU A 361 25.04 32.56 14.48
CA LEU A 361 26.04 32.50 13.41
C LEU A 361 25.59 33.41 12.27
N ASP A 362 26.50 34.27 11.80
CA ASP A 362 26.27 35.13 10.63
C ASP A 362 25.94 34.28 9.39
N LEU A 363 24.64 34.08 9.15
CA LEU A 363 24.05 33.34 8.04
C LEU A 363 23.93 34.17 6.77
N SER A 364 24.51 35.38 6.76
CA SER A 364 24.56 36.31 5.64
C SER A 364 25.12 35.74 4.33
N LYS A 365 25.66 34.51 4.34
CA LYS A 365 26.18 33.79 3.16
C LYS A 365 25.20 32.79 2.53
N VAL A 366 24.07 32.46 3.14
CA VAL A 366 23.07 31.55 2.54
C VAL A 366 21.76 32.30 2.35
N ASP A 367 21.56 32.85 1.16
CA ASP A 367 20.29 33.43 0.78
C ASP A 367 19.23 32.32 0.58
N PRO A 368 18.06 32.38 1.25
CA PRO A 368 16.96 31.47 1.00
C PRO A 368 16.53 31.40 -0.47
N LEU A 369 16.69 32.47 -1.24
CA LEU A 369 16.35 32.46 -2.68
C LEU A 369 17.33 31.62 -3.50
N ASP A 370 18.63 31.75 -3.25
CA ASP A 370 19.65 30.90 -3.87
C ASP A 370 19.49 29.44 -3.47
N LEU A 371 19.08 29.20 -2.22
CA LEU A 371 18.80 27.87 -1.71
C LEU A 371 17.56 27.26 -2.37
N ASP A 372 16.51 28.04 -2.61
CA ASP A 372 15.29 27.62 -3.31
C ASP A 372 15.59 27.11 -4.73
N VAL A 373 16.43 27.84 -5.47
CA VAL A 373 16.85 27.45 -6.83
C VAL A 373 17.66 26.15 -6.78
N LEU A 374 18.63 26.07 -5.86
CA LEU A 374 19.51 24.91 -5.71
C LEU A 374 18.74 23.64 -5.34
N LEU A 375 17.83 23.72 -4.37
CA LEU A 375 16.99 22.60 -3.95
C LEU A 375 16.06 22.14 -5.08
N SER A 376 15.58 23.08 -5.89
CA SER A 376 14.75 22.76 -7.06
C SER A 376 15.55 22.04 -8.16
N GLU A 377 16.80 22.45 -8.41
CA GLU A 377 17.70 21.74 -9.33
C GLU A 377 17.99 20.32 -8.83
N VAL A 378 18.27 20.14 -7.53
CA VAL A 378 18.51 18.82 -6.91
C VAL A 378 17.29 17.90 -7.01
N ALA A 379 16.11 18.39 -6.68
CA ALA A 379 14.88 17.61 -6.79
C ALA A 379 14.63 17.17 -8.24
N LEU A 380 14.92 18.05 -9.21
CA LEU A 380 14.83 17.69 -10.62
C LEU A 380 15.87 16.66 -11.02
N MET A 381 17.14 16.78 -10.62
CA MET A 381 18.19 15.78 -10.89
C MET A 381 17.76 14.38 -10.41
N HIS A 382 17.19 14.29 -9.21
CA HIS A 382 16.69 13.04 -8.65
C HIS A 382 15.49 12.50 -9.46
N SER A 383 14.56 13.37 -9.87
CA SER A 383 13.43 12.99 -10.73
C SER A 383 13.89 12.37 -12.05
N ARG A 384 14.99 12.87 -12.65
CA ARG A 384 15.53 12.36 -13.92
C ARG A 384 16.19 11.01 -13.74
N ALA A 385 16.90 10.79 -12.64
CA ALA A 385 17.47 9.48 -12.31
C ALA A 385 16.37 8.43 -12.11
N GLU A 386 15.30 8.79 -11.39
CA GLU A 386 14.15 7.91 -11.17
C GLU A 386 13.42 7.58 -12.49
N LEU A 387 13.24 8.54 -13.38
CA LEU A 387 12.66 8.29 -14.72
C LEU A 387 13.51 7.31 -15.53
N TYR A 388 14.84 7.44 -15.47
CA TYR A 388 15.75 6.50 -16.11
C TYR A 388 15.63 5.09 -15.51
N TRP A 389 15.55 4.96 -14.18
CA TRP A 389 15.35 3.66 -13.54
C TRP A 389 14.00 3.03 -13.90
N ARG A 390 12.92 3.81 -13.92
CA ARG A 390 11.60 3.33 -14.39
C ARG A 390 11.63 2.90 -15.84
N PHE A 391 12.34 3.63 -16.69
CA PHE A 391 12.56 3.25 -18.07
C PHE A 391 13.27 1.89 -18.16
N LEU A 392 14.38 1.69 -17.44
CA LEU A 392 15.07 0.41 -17.40
C LEU A 392 14.13 -0.72 -16.94
N LYS A 393 13.44 -0.55 -15.80
CA LYS A 393 12.47 -1.53 -15.26
C LYS A 393 11.41 -1.91 -16.31
N ARG A 394 10.84 -0.92 -17.00
CA ARG A 394 9.85 -1.16 -18.06
C ARG A 394 10.43 -1.93 -19.24
N ARG A 395 11.64 -1.58 -19.69
CA ARG A 395 12.30 -2.26 -20.82
C ARG A 395 12.62 -3.72 -20.54
N PHE A 396 13.05 -4.03 -19.31
CA PHE A 396 13.23 -5.42 -18.89
C PHE A 396 11.92 -6.19 -18.89
N ALA A 397 10.85 -5.63 -18.32
CA ALA A 397 9.54 -6.27 -18.35
C ALA A 397 9.05 -6.57 -19.78
N GLU A 398 9.28 -5.65 -20.72
CA GLU A 398 8.96 -5.83 -22.14
C GLU A 398 9.82 -6.93 -22.82
N ALA A 399 11.10 -7.05 -22.46
CA ALA A 399 11.99 -8.07 -23.01
C ALA A 399 11.56 -9.49 -22.61
N TYR A 400 11.14 -9.68 -21.36
CA TYR A 400 10.61 -10.97 -20.90
C TYR A 400 9.26 -11.31 -21.54
N ALA A 401 8.34 -10.35 -21.64
CA ALA A 401 7.02 -10.57 -22.23
C ALA A 401 7.09 -11.04 -23.70
N LYS A 402 8.06 -10.57 -24.48
CA LYS A 402 8.26 -11.02 -25.87
C LYS A 402 8.92 -12.40 -25.98
N ASN A 403 9.77 -12.76 -25.02
CA ASN A 403 10.43 -14.06 -25.01
C ASN A 403 9.45 -15.20 -24.68
N ASP A 404 8.38 -14.90 -23.94
CA ASP A 404 7.29 -15.85 -23.65
C ASP A 404 6.44 -16.16 -24.90
N ILE A 405 6.21 -15.19 -25.79
CA ILE A 405 5.51 -15.44 -27.07
C ILE A 405 6.34 -16.39 -27.93
N ASN A 406 7.65 -16.15 -28.07
CA ASN A 406 8.51 -16.98 -28.89
C ASN A 406 8.71 -18.40 -28.31
N LYS A 407 8.77 -18.55 -26.98
CA LYS A 407 8.79 -19.88 -26.35
C LYS A 407 7.46 -20.62 -26.46
N SER A 408 6.33 -19.92 -26.49
CA SER A 408 5.02 -20.55 -26.77
C SER A 408 4.92 -21.06 -28.21
N GLU A 409 5.58 -20.41 -29.17
CA GLU A 409 5.70 -20.92 -30.55
C GLU A 409 6.68 -22.10 -30.67
N ASP A 410 7.79 -22.13 -29.92
CA ASP A 410 8.68 -23.31 -29.92
C ASP A 410 8.06 -24.52 -29.18
N VAL A 411 7.12 -24.30 -28.25
CA VAL A 411 6.29 -25.37 -27.66
C VAL A 411 5.22 -25.85 -28.65
N SER A 412 4.72 -24.99 -29.54
CA SER A 412 3.76 -25.38 -30.60
C SER A 412 4.34 -26.28 -31.70
N LYS A 413 5.68 -26.50 -31.73
CA LYS A 413 6.31 -27.52 -32.60
C LYS A 413 6.51 -28.87 -31.92
N VAL A 414 6.14 -29.00 -30.65
CA VAL A 414 5.94 -30.27 -29.94
C VAL A 414 4.44 -30.45 -29.65
N ASP A 415 3.58 -30.04 -30.60
CA ASP A 415 2.15 -30.39 -30.60
C ASP A 415 1.97 -31.85 -31.05
N SER A 416 2.38 -32.77 -30.18
CA SER A 416 1.60 -33.96 -29.90
C SER A 416 0.91 -33.71 -28.56
N PHE A 417 -0.24 -33.03 -28.65
CA PHE A 417 -1.25 -32.78 -27.62
C PHE A 417 -1.14 -33.69 -26.38
N ASP A 418 -0.88 -33.08 -25.22
CA ASP A 418 -1.18 -33.66 -23.91
C ASP A 418 -2.46 -32.99 -23.38
N PRO A 419 -3.66 -33.61 -23.51
CA PRO A 419 -4.94 -33.01 -23.16
C PRO A 419 -5.28 -33.07 -21.65
N GLU A 420 -4.33 -33.42 -20.77
CA GLU A 420 -4.55 -33.64 -19.34
C GLU A 420 -3.95 -32.56 -18.41
N MET A 421 -3.53 -31.39 -18.90
CA MET A 421 -2.98 -30.37 -17.99
C MET A 421 -4.08 -29.73 -17.13
N THR A 422 -4.00 -29.93 -15.81
CA THR A 422 -5.03 -29.55 -14.84
C THR A 422 -4.97 -28.03 -14.56
N GLU A 423 -6.07 -27.38 -14.19
CA GLU A 423 -6.11 -25.95 -13.77
C GLU A 423 -5.01 -25.60 -12.73
N SER A 424 -4.64 -26.58 -11.90
CA SER A 424 -3.55 -26.49 -10.91
C SER A 424 -2.16 -26.34 -11.54
N GLU A 425 -1.87 -26.99 -12.66
CA GLU A 425 -0.55 -26.95 -13.33
C GLU A 425 -0.39 -25.67 -14.17
N ILE A 426 -1.49 -25.15 -14.71
CA ILE A 426 -1.55 -23.81 -15.30
C ILE A 426 -1.28 -22.74 -14.22
N GLN A 427 -1.83 -22.91 -13.02
CA GLN A 427 -1.59 -21.98 -11.93
C GLN A 427 -0.15 -22.08 -11.42
N GLU A 428 0.41 -23.29 -11.30
CA GLU A 428 1.78 -23.50 -10.85
C GLU A 428 2.82 -22.97 -11.85
N SER A 429 2.57 -23.12 -13.16
CA SER A 429 3.42 -22.54 -14.21
C SER A 429 3.37 -21.00 -14.20
N LYS A 430 2.18 -20.40 -14.03
CA LYS A 430 2.01 -18.95 -13.84
C LYS A 430 2.72 -18.44 -12.58
N GLU A 431 2.69 -19.21 -11.49
CA GLU A 431 3.33 -18.85 -10.23
C GLU A 431 4.86 -18.97 -10.31
N ARG A 432 5.39 -20.00 -10.98
CA ARG A 432 6.82 -20.11 -11.31
C ARG A 432 7.30 -18.95 -12.18
N LEU A 433 6.50 -18.52 -13.15
CA LEU A 433 6.78 -17.33 -13.98
C LEU A 433 6.77 -16.05 -13.16
N ARG A 434 5.78 -15.86 -12.29
CA ARG A 434 5.70 -14.70 -11.37
C ARG A 434 6.91 -14.63 -10.45
N LYS A 435 7.35 -15.78 -9.92
CA LYS A 435 8.53 -15.88 -9.07
C LYS A 435 9.82 -15.53 -9.81
N LYS A 436 10.03 -16.05 -11.03
CA LYS A 436 11.19 -15.69 -11.87
C LYS A 436 11.23 -14.21 -12.24
N ARG A 437 10.06 -13.61 -12.53
CA ARG A 437 9.95 -12.18 -12.79
C ARG A 437 10.32 -11.35 -11.57
N LEU A 438 9.82 -11.73 -10.39
CA LEU A 438 10.16 -11.08 -9.12
C LEU A 438 11.66 -11.20 -8.79
N GLU A 439 12.27 -12.37 -8.99
CA GLU A 439 13.70 -12.58 -8.79
C GLU A 439 14.56 -11.73 -9.74
N CYS A 440 14.10 -11.50 -10.98
CA CYS A 440 14.80 -10.64 -11.93
C CYS A 440 14.61 -9.15 -11.60
N ASP A 441 13.41 -8.72 -11.21
CA ASP A 441 13.15 -7.37 -10.75
C ASP A 441 14.01 -7.04 -9.51
N GLN A 442 14.16 -7.99 -8.59
CA GLN A 442 15.06 -7.87 -7.43
C GLN A 442 16.54 -7.77 -7.84
N LYS A 443 16.99 -8.53 -8.84
CA LYS A 443 18.36 -8.42 -9.36
C LYS A 443 18.60 -7.07 -10.02
N LEU A 444 17.63 -6.56 -10.78
CA LEU A 444 17.70 -5.24 -11.37
C LEU A 444 17.73 -4.15 -10.30
N GLU A 445 16.88 -4.24 -9.27
CA GLU A 445 16.92 -3.33 -8.13
C GLU A 445 18.24 -3.40 -7.38
N GLN A 446 18.84 -4.59 -7.23
CA GLN A 446 20.18 -4.71 -6.65
C GLN A 446 21.25 -4.05 -7.52
N ILE A 447 21.20 -4.20 -8.84
CA ILE A 447 22.16 -3.55 -9.75
C ILE A 447 21.99 -2.04 -9.72
N VAL A 448 20.74 -1.55 -9.75
CA VAL A 448 20.44 -0.11 -9.69
C VAL A 448 20.81 0.48 -8.33
N ASN A 449 20.48 -0.18 -7.22
CA ASN A 449 20.76 0.33 -5.88
C ASN A 449 22.25 0.20 -5.49
N ARG A 450 22.98 -0.77 -6.06
CA ARG A 450 24.44 -0.89 -5.88
C ARG A 450 25.24 -0.05 -6.87
N SER A 451 24.60 0.54 -7.87
CA SER A 451 25.27 1.44 -8.81
C SER A 451 25.82 2.67 -8.09
N LEU A 452 26.88 3.23 -8.65
CA LEU A 452 27.43 4.50 -8.16
C LEU A 452 26.39 5.61 -8.31
N LEU A 453 25.58 5.59 -9.38
CA LEU A 453 24.46 6.51 -9.56
C LEU A 453 23.50 6.50 -8.37
N GLY A 454 23.04 5.32 -7.96
CA GLY A 454 22.13 5.17 -6.81
C GLY A 454 22.76 5.72 -5.53
N THR A 455 24.02 5.38 -5.28
CA THR A 455 24.77 5.85 -4.10
C THR A 455 24.90 7.38 -4.10
N ARG A 456 25.27 7.98 -5.23
CA ARG A 456 25.42 9.44 -5.36
C ARG A 456 24.10 10.19 -5.23
N MET A 457 23.02 9.66 -5.81
CA MET A 457 21.69 10.26 -5.68
C MET A 457 21.20 10.22 -4.23
N GLN A 458 21.47 9.12 -3.51
CA GLN A 458 21.17 9.03 -2.08
C GLN A 458 22.00 10.03 -1.24
N GLU A 459 23.30 10.17 -1.51
CA GLU A 459 24.13 11.18 -0.83
C GLU A 459 23.60 12.61 -1.02
N ILE A 460 23.06 12.91 -2.21
CA ILE A 460 22.49 14.22 -2.53
C ILE A 460 21.15 14.41 -1.80
N ILE A 461 20.26 13.41 -1.82
CA ILE A 461 18.93 13.49 -1.20
C ILE A 461 19.02 13.57 0.33
N ASP A 462 19.98 12.88 0.94
CA ASP A 462 20.21 12.92 2.39
C ASP A 462 20.60 14.32 2.86
N LYS A 463 21.45 15.01 2.09
CA LYS A 463 21.81 16.42 2.35
C LYS A 463 20.66 17.37 2.04
N TYR A 464 19.88 17.08 0.99
CA TYR A 464 18.73 17.88 0.57
C TYR A 464 17.70 18.01 1.70
N VAL A 465 17.34 16.92 2.39
CA VAL A 465 16.33 16.96 3.45
C VAL A 465 16.70 17.97 4.53
N MET A 466 17.94 17.98 5.01
CA MET A 466 18.38 18.93 6.03
C MET A 466 18.41 20.38 5.51
N MET A 467 18.81 20.60 4.26
CA MET A 467 18.84 21.93 3.65
C MET A 467 17.43 22.47 3.39
N GLU A 468 16.50 21.60 3.00
CA GLU A 468 15.09 21.90 2.82
C GLU A 468 14.43 22.28 4.16
N GLN A 469 14.74 21.54 5.24
CA GLN A 469 14.28 21.86 6.59
C GLN A 469 14.72 23.26 7.03
N PHE A 470 16.00 23.59 6.82
CA PHE A 470 16.53 24.92 7.09
C PHE A 470 15.84 26.00 6.25
N TYR A 471 15.63 25.75 4.95
CA TYR A 471 14.90 26.67 4.07
C TYR A 471 13.50 26.99 4.60
N VAL A 472 12.72 25.98 5.00
CA VAL A 472 11.36 26.18 5.53
C VAL A 472 11.40 26.97 6.83
N MET A 473 12.36 26.67 7.73
CA MET A 473 12.51 27.36 9.01
C MET A 473 12.78 28.86 8.81
N GLU A 474 13.78 29.22 8.00
CA GLU A 474 14.13 30.63 7.76
C GLU A 474 13.02 31.38 7.01
N CYS A 475 12.38 30.73 6.04
CA CYS A 475 11.25 31.35 5.32
C CYS A 475 10.06 31.58 6.26
N MET A 476 9.81 30.67 7.19
CA MET A 476 8.78 30.84 8.20
C MET A 476 9.12 31.99 9.17
N GLU A 477 10.36 32.09 9.64
CA GLU A 477 10.77 33.19 10.52
C GLU A 477 10.60 34.55 9.81
N LYS A 478 10.99 34.66 8.54
CA LYS A 478 10.74 35.86 7.72
C LYS A 478 9.25 36.13 7.50
N ALA A 479 8.44 35.11 7.28
CA ALA A 479 6.99 35.27 7.12
C ALA A 479 6.36 35.82 8.42
N VAL A 480 6.84 35.37 9.58
CA VAL A 480 6.41 35.87 10.89
C VAL A 480 6.88 37.31 11.13
N GLU A 481 8.07 37.70 10.65
CA GLU A 481 8.55 39.09 10.76
C GLU A 481 7.75 40.08 9.90
N ILE A 482 7.26 39.63 8.74
CA ILE A 482 6.51 40.45 7.78
C ILE A 482 4.99 40.37 8.03
N ASP A 483 4.55 39.70 9.10
CA ASP A 483 3.14 39.49 9.45
C ASP A 483 2.32 40.79 9.38
N CYS A 484 1.27 40.77 8.56
CA CYS A 484 0.35 41.87 8.40
C CYS A 484 -1.10 41.40 8.56
N THR A 485 -1.92 42.20 9.23
CA THR A 485 -3.38 42.03 9.25
C THR A 485 -4.01 43.15 8.42
N GLU A 486 -4.64 42.79 7.30
CA GLU A 486 -5.35 43.76 6.45
C GLU A 486 -6.64 44.27 7.11
N GLU A 487 -7.00 45.53 6.87
CA GLU A 487 -8.23 46.12 7.40
C GLU A 487 -9.48 45.38 6.88
N GLY A 488 -10.19 44.72 7.79
CA GLY A 488 -11.38 43.92 7.47
C GLY A 488 -11.13 42.43 7.30
N SER A 489 -9.88 41.97 7.31
CA SER A 489 -9.54 40.55 7.39
C SER A 489 -9.68 40.03 8.82
N LEU A 490 -10.18 38.81 8.96
CA LEU A 490 -10.31 38.11 10.26
C LEU A 490 -9.04 37.35 10.63
N THR A 491 -8.14 37.13 9.68
CA THR A 491 -6.89 36.38 9.81
C THR A 491 -5.70 37.20 9.31
N SER A 492 -4.51 36.89 9.79
CA SER A 492 -3.28 37.51 9.30
C SER A 492 -2.63 36.72 8.16
N SER A 493 -1.77 37.38 7.38
CA SER A 493 -1.12 36.78 6.19
C SER A 493 -0.22 35.59 6.53
N VAL A 494 0.27 35.50 7.78
CA VAL A 494 1.16 34.42 8.24
C VAL A 494 0.57 33.04 8.05
N VAL A 495 -0.75 32.87 8.18
CA VAL A 495 -1.40 31.57 7.94
C VAL A 495 -1.19 31.15 6.49
N ASP A 496 -1.50 32.02 5.53
CA ASP A 496 -1.37 31.69 4.12
C ASP A 496 0.10 31.53 3.69
N ASP A 497 0.98 32.43 4.15
CA ASP A 497 2.40 32.43 3.82
C ASP A 497 3.10 31.15 4.31
N VAL A 498 2.91 30.78 5.58
CA VAL A 498 3.55 29.58 6.17
C VAL A 498 3.03 28.31 5.51
N PHE A 499 1.71 28.21 5.29
CA PHE A 499 1.14 27.03 4.63
C PHE A 499 1.55 26.95 3.15
N PHE A 500 1.72 28.09 2.47
CA PHE A 500 2.26 28.13 1.12
C PHE A 500 3.71 27.63 1.06
N ILE A 501 4.57 28.08 1.99
CA ILE A 501 5.97 27.62 2.08
C ILE A 501 6.02 26.11 2.32
N VAL A 502 5.27 25.59 3.31
CA VAL A 502 5.24 24.14 3.60
C VAL A 502 4.71 23.35 2.40
N ARG A 503 3.64 23.82 1.74
CA ARG A 503 3.11 23.19 0.53
C ARG A 503 4.13 23.17 -0.60
N LYS A 504 4.83 24.27 -0.84
CA LYS A 504 5.87 24.40 -1.88
C LYS A 504 7.00 23.40 -1.63
N SER A 505 7.49 23.31 -0.39
CA SER A 505 8.55 22.39 0.01
C SER A 505 8.16 20.93 -0.13
N ILE A 506 6.95 20.55 0.29
CA ILE A 506 6.47 19.17 0.12
C ILE A 506 6.25 18.85 -1.37
N ARG A 507 5.72 19.78 -2.17
CA ARG A 507 5.58 19.60 -3.63
C ARG A 507 6.94 19.47 -4.33
N ARG A 508 7.94 20.22 -3.89
CA ARG A 508 9.31 20.05 -4.37
C ARG A 508 9.86 18.66 -4.01
N ALA A 509 9.66 18.19 -2.78
CA ALA A 509 10.03 16.84 -2.38
C ALA A 509 9.28 15.76 -3.20
N LEU A 510 7.99 15.97 -3.51
CA LEU A 510 7.22 15.10 -4.42
C LEU A 510 7.84 15.02 -5.82
N SER A 511 8.39 16.12 -6.33
CA SER A 511 9.08 16.11 -7.62
C SER A 511 10.33 15.23 -7.63
N SER A 512 11.01 15.05 -6.49
CA SER A 512 12.14 14.12 -6.38
C SER A 512 11.75 12.66 -6.62
N SER A 513 10.47 12.30 -6.46
CA SER A 513 9.95 10.93 -6.55
C SER A 513 10.55 9.92 -5.55
N SER A 514 11.32 10.38 -4.56
CA SER A 514 11.81 9.53 -3.47
C SER A 514 10.79 9.46 -2.33
N VAL A 515 10.28 8.26 -2.05
CA VAL A 515 9.25 8.01 -1.02
C VAL A 515 9.73 8.45 0.36
N ASP A 516 10.96 8.09 0.73
CA ASP A 516 11.49 8.41 2.06
C ASP A 516 11.73 9.92 2.22
N CYS A 517 12.15 10.62 1.15
CA CYS A 517 12.27 12.09 1.16
C CYS A 517 10.90 12.77 1.32
N ILE A 518 9.88 12.30 0.59
CA ILE A 518 8.51 12.82 0.69
C ILE A 518 7.97 12.63 2.11
N CYS A 519 8.10 11.44 2.68
CA CYS A 519 7.67 11.16 4.05
C CYS A 519 8.43 12.03 5.07
N ALA A 520 9.74 12.17 4.92
CA ALA A 520 10.54 13.04 5.80
C ALA A 520 10.06 14.49 5.76
N MET A 521 9.74 15.02 4.57
CA MET A 521 9.26 16.39 4.40
C MET A 521 7.82 16.59 4.85
N ILE A 522 6.95 15.60 4.69
CA ILE A 522 5.58 15.62 5.25
C ILE A 522 5.65 15.67 6.79
N ASN A 523 6.42 14.75 7.39
CA ASN A 523 6.57 14.68 8.85
C ASN A 523 7.21 15.96 9.40
N TYR A 524 8.17 16.54 8.67
CA TYR A 524 8.76 17.83 9.03
C TYR A 524 7.74 18.98 8.91
N GLY A 525 6.93 19.00 7.85
CA GLY A 525 5.81 19.93 7.68
C GLY A 525 4.84 19.89 8.85
N VAL A 526 4.49 18.68 9.32
CA VAL A 526 3.66 18.51 10.52
C VAL A 526 4.37 19.03 11.78
N THR A 527 5.65 18.71 11.94
CA THR A 527 6.45 19.13 13.09
C THR A 527 6.60 20.64 13.19
N ILE A 528 6.86 21.33 12.07
CA ILE A 528 7.05 22.79 12.07
C ILE A 528 5.73 23.53 12.30
N LEU A 529 4.63 23.03 11.72
CA LEU A 529 3.30 23.61 11.93
C LEU A 529 2.82 23.40 13.37
N GLY A 530 2.94 22.19 13.91
CA GLY A 530 2.53 21.87 15.29
C GLY A 530 3.49 22.39 16.36
N GLY A 531 4.76 22.63 16.00
CA GLY A 531 5.81 23.04 16.91
C GLY A 531 6.09 24.53 16.91
N GLU A 532 6.61 25.08 15.81
CA GLU A 532 7.03 26.48 15.72
C GLU A 532 5.82 27.40 15.49
N PHE A 533 4.96 27.08 14.52
CA PHE A 533 3.83 27.95 14.16
C PHE A 533 2.80 28.00 15.27
N LEU A 534 2.37 26.84 15.78
CA LEU A 534 1.43 26.79 16.90
C LEU A 534 1.99 27.52 18.13
N ARG A 535 3.29 27.45 18.41
CA ARG A 535 3.91 28.17 19.54
C ARG A 535 3.91 29.68 19.32
N HIS A 536 4.17 30.15 18.10
CA HIS A 536 4.09 31.56 17.75
C HIS A 536 2.68 32.11 18.01
N VAL A 537 1.65 31.43 17.50
CA VAL A 537 0.26 31.86 17.69
C VAL A 537 -0.20 31.68 19.15
N SER A 538 0.24 30.61 19.81
CA SER A 538 -0.07 30.35 21.22
C SER A 538 0.57 31.36 22.16
N ARG A 539 1.72 31.96 21.81
CA ARG A 539 2.34 33.03 22.61
C ARG A 539 1.39 34.22 22.73
N ALA A 540 0.73 34.62 21.64
CA ALA A 540 -0.27 35.68 21.68
C ALA A 540 -1.45 35.31 22.59
N ILE A 541 -1.92 34.05 22.55
CA ILE A 541 -3.02 33.57 23.41
C ILE A 541 -2.61 33.52 24.89
N GLN A 542 -1.37 33.14 25.19
CA GLN A 542 -0.83 33.08 26.55
C GLN A 542 -0.71 34.45 27.21
N THR A 543 -0.51 35.52 26.43
CA THR A 543 -0.57 36.89 26.98
C THR A 543 -1.97 37.25 27.50
N GLY A 544 -2.99 36.51 27.08
CA GLY A 544 -4.34 36.57 27.61
C GLY A 544 -5.17 37.73 27.07
N TYR A 545 -6.49 37.57 27.14
CA TYR A 545 -7.43 38.63 26.80
C TYR A 545 -7.54 39.64 27.96
N PRO A 546 -7.33 40.95 27.73
CA PRO A 546 -7.42 41.96 28.77
C PRO A 546 -8.79 41.98 29.47
N SER A 547 -8.84 41.64 30.76
CA SER A 547 -10.06 41.61 31.58
C SER A 547 -10.59 43.01 31.88
N VAL A 548 -11.93 43.15 31.92
CA VAL A 548 -12.67 44.42 32.06
C VAL A 548 -13.19 44.63 33.49
N GLY A 549 -12.30 44.64 34.48
CA GLY A 549 -12.62 44.99 35.86
C GLY A 549 -11.84 46.22 36.33
N TRP A 550 -12.42 47.06 37.18
CA TRP A 550 -11.77 48.29 37.69
C TRP A 550 -10.38 48.02 38.31
N THR A 551 -10.21 46.91 39.03
CA THR A 551 -8.91 46.51 39.58
C THR A 551 -7.90 46.03 38.54
N ALA A 552 -8.38 45.47 37.42
CA ALA A 552 -7.55 45.01 36.31
C ALA A 552 -7.13 46.17 35.39
N GLU A 553 -8.00 47.15 35.14
CA GLU A 553 -7.69 48.35 34.38
C GLU A 553 -6.61 49.21 35.05
N ALA A 554 -6.65 49.35 36.38
CA ALA A 554 -5.62 50.10 37.12
C ALA A 554 -4.23 49.43 37.02
N TYR A 555 -4.17 48.10 37.09
CA TYR A 555 -2.92 47.33 36.96
C TYR A 555 -2.39 47.32 35.52
N GLN A 556 -3.29 47.21 34.53
CA GLN A 556 -2.96 47.27 33.11
C GLN A 556 -2.47 48.65 32.68
N THR A 557 -3.03 49.73 33.24
CA THR A 557 -2.58 51.11 33.02
C THR A 557 -1.16 51.34 33.58
N ALA A 558 -0.84 50.73 34.73
CA ALA A 558 0.51 50.75 35.29
C ALA A 558 1.51 49.94 34.44
N GLN A 559 1.09 48.80 33.88
CA GLN A 559 1.92 47.94 33.04
C GLN A 559 2.15 48.51 31.63
N THR A 560 1.16 49.19 31.05
CA THR A 560 1.32 49.98 29.81
C THR A 560 2.29 51.13 30.02
N ALA A 561 2.17 51.88 31.11
CA ALA A 561 3.12 52.94 31.45
C ALA A 561 4.55 52.40 31.62
N TYR A 562 4.71 51.22 32.25
CA TYR A 562 6.01 50.55 32.39
C TYR A 562 6.62 50.12 31.05
N ASN A 563 5.83 49.51 30.16
CA ASN A 563 6.29 49.05 28.85
C ASN A 563 6.67 50.21 27.91
N VAL A 564 5.93 51.32 27.97
CA VAL A 564 6.25 52.55 27.23
C VAL A 564 7.57 53.16 27.75
N LEU A 565 7.81 53.12 29.06
CA LEU A 565 9.02 53.68 29.69
C LEU A 565 10.29 52.83 29.49
N GLN A 566 10.19 51.50 29.50
CA GLN A 566 11.36 50.61 29.38
C GLN A 566 11.68 50.15 27.94
N HIS A 567 10.69 50.04 27.05
CA HIS A 567 10.88 49.44 25.72
C HIS A 567 10.63 50.41 24.57
N GLY A 568 10.38 51.70 24.85
CA GLY A 568 10.23 52.75 23.84
C GLY A 568 9.04 52.57 22.89
N LYS A 569 8.12 51.64 23.18
CA LYS A 569 6.90 51.39 22.39
C LYS A 569 5.91 52.53 22.58
N THR A 570 5.11 52.81 21.54
CA THR A 570 4.07 53.84 21.61
C THR A 570 2.90 53.39 22.50
N VAL A 571 2.15 54.33 23.07
CA VAL A 571 0.95 54.04 23.90
C VAL A 571 -0.10 53.24 23.11
N ALA A 572 -0.16 53.42 21.79
CA ALA A 572 -1.05 52.69 20.89
C ALA A 572 -0.65 51.21 20.73
N GLU A 573 0.65 50.91 20.67
CA GLU A 573 1.16 49.53 20.52
C GLU A 573 1.14 48.73 21.81
N ALA A 574 1.33 49.39 22.96
CA ALA A 574 1.29 48.75 24.27
C ALA A 574 -0.14 48.65 24.85
N GLY A 575 -1.11 49.36 24.24
CA GLY A 575 -2.45 49.52 24.77
C GLY A 575 -3.29 48.23 24.81
N PRO A 576 -4.31 48.16 25.69
CA PRO A 576 -5.16 46.98 25.85
C PRO A 576 -5.95 46.64 24.59
N ASP A 577 -6.26 47.63 23.74
CA ASP A 577 -7.00 47.39 22.50
C ASP A 577 -6.17 46.68 21.43
N ASN A 578 -4.87 46.98 21.34
CA ASN A 578 -3.96 46.24 20.47
C ASN A 578 -3.77 44.80 20.96
N GLN A 579 -3.67 44.60 22.28
CA GLN A 579 -3.59 43.26 22.87
C GLN A 579 -4.89 42.45 22.61
N ARG A 580 -6.06 43.09 22.68
CA ARG A 580 -7.34 42.45 22.29
C ARG A 580 -7.33 42.05 20.81
N ALA A 581 -6.91 42.94 19.91
CA ALA A 581 -6.82 42.66 18.49
C ALA A 581 -5.86 41.49 18.20
N GLN A 582 -4.66 41.50 18.78
CA GLN A 582 -3.68 40.41 18.64
C GLN A 582 -4.21 39.07 19.17
N PHE A 583 -4.91 39.07 20.30
CA PHE A 583 -5.52 37.87 20.84
C PHE A 583 -6.60 37.31 19.90
N ILE A 584 -7.49 38.17 19.39
CA ILE A 584 -8.57 37.73 18.49
C ILE A 584 -8.02 37.23 17.15
N ASN A 585 -7.05 37.94 16.57
CA ASN A 585 -6.37 37.51 15.36
C ASN A 585 -5.68 36.16 15.57
N ALA A 586 -5.00 35.95 16.69
CA ALA A 586 -4.38 34.66 17.01
C ALA A 586 -5.42 33.53 17.11
N VAL A 587 -6.56 33.76 17.76
CA VAL A 587 -7.66 32.78 17.88
C VAL A 587 -8.25 32.42 16.51
N ASN A 588 -8.44 33.42 15.64
CA ASN A 588 -8.88 33.18 14.27
C ASN A 588 -7.83 32.44 13.45
N ASN A 589 -6.56 32.84 13.56
CA ASN A 589 -5.44 32.20 12.86
C ASN A 589 -5.32 30.71 13.21
N ILE A 590 -5.50 30.30 14.47
CA ILE A 590 -5.48 28.86 14.83
C ILE A 590 -6.64 28.11 14.16
N ARG A 591 -7.84 28.69 14.14
CA ARG A 591 -9.00 28.03 13.53
C ARG A 591 -8.83 27.89 12.02
N SER A 592 -8.43 28.96 11.35
CA SER A 592 -8.16 28.95 9.91
C SER A 592 -6.96 28.08 9.56
N ALA A 593 -5.97 27.94 10.45
CA ALA A 593 -4.89 26.98 10.28
C ALA A 593 -5.39 25.53 10.29
N ALA A 594 -6.38 25.18 11.13
CA ALA A 594 -6.96 23.82 11.12
C ALA A 594 -7.61 23.48 9.76
N GLU A 595 -8.39 24.40 9.20
CA GLU A 595 -8.99 24.26 7.85
C GLU A 595 -7.90 24.20 6.76
N SER A 596 -6.85 25.01 6.91
CA SER A 596 -5.70 25.02 6.00
C SER A 596 -4.90 23.71 6.03
N VAL A 597 -4.78 23.05 7.19
CA VAL A 597 -4.17 21.72 7.32
C VAL A 597 -4.99 20.69 6.55
N GLU A 598 -6.31 20.69 6.69
CA GLU A 598 -7.17 19.74 5.97
C GLU A 598 -7.09 19.96 4.46
N SER A 599 -7.15 21.22 4.02
CA SER A 599 -6.98 21.61 2.62
C SER A 599 -5.61 21.19 2.06
N LEU A 600 -4.53 21.39 2.84
CA LEU A 600 -3.18 20.96 2.49
C LEU A 600 -3.11 19.44 2.34
N ARG A 601 -3.64 18.67 3.30
CA ARG A 601 -3.67 17.20 3.25
C ARG A 601 -4.37 16.70 1.98
N ASN A 602 -5.55 17.24 1.68
CA ASN A 602 -6.34 16.84 0.52
C ASN A 602 -5.59 17.13 -0.79
N THR A 603 -5.01 18.33 -0.89
CA THR A 603 -4.18 18.72 -2.05
C THR A 603 -2.98 17.79 -2.23
N LEU A 604 -2.28 17.47 -1.15
CA LEU A 604 -1.12 16.57 -1.18
C LEU A 604 -1.51 15.13 -1.55
N CYS A 605 -2.65 14.63 -1.07
CA CYS A 605 -3.17 13.31 -1.44
C CYS A 605 -3.46 13.22 -2.95
N GLU A 606 -4.03 14.28 -3.55
CA GLU A 606 -4.22 14.35 -5.00
C GLU A 606 -2.88 14.41 -5.75
N ASP A 607 -1.93 15.19 -5.26
CA ASP A 607 -0.61 15.32 -5.89
C ASP A 607 0.14 13.97 -5.85
N VAL A 608 0.13 13.27 -4.72
CA VAL A 608 0.70 11.91 -4.57
C VAL A 608 0.11 10.97 -5.63
N LYS A 609 -1.22 10.95 -5.78
CA LYS A 609 -1.90 10.10 -6.78
C LYS A 609 -1.51 10.44 -8.22
N LYS A 610 -1.26 11.72 -8.52
CA LYS A 610 -0.86 12.21 -9.86
C LYS A 610 0.60 11.91 -10.18
N PHE A 611 1.51 12.17 -9.24
CA PHE A 611 2.96 12.06 -9.49
C PHE A 611 3.51 10.63 -9.31
N LEU A 612 2.81 9.77 -8.56
CA LEU A 612 3.33 8.46 -8.13
C LEU A 612 2.53 7.27 -8.71
N SER A 613 2.14 7.36 -9.98
CA SER A 613 1.49 6.24 -10.69
C SER A 613 2.49 5.11 -10.98
N GLY A 614 2.54 4.10 -10.11
CA GLY A 614 3.42 2.93 -10.27
C GLY A 614 4.23 2.53 -9.03
N ILE A 615 3.96 3.15 -7.88
CA ILE A 615 4.61 2.84 -6.60
C ILE A 615 4.09 1.54 -5.98
N THR A 616 4.95 0.85 -5.23
CA THR A 616 4.62 -0.41 -4.54
C THR A 616 3.57 -0.18 -3.46
N SER A 617 2.71 -1.17 -3.18
CA SER A 617 1.70 -1.08 -2.12
C SER A 617 2.30 -0.70 -0.75
N VAL A 618 3.52 -1.13 -0.44
CA VAL A 618 4.22 -0.83 0.82
C VAL A 618 4.61 0.64 0.90
N GLU A 619 5.15 1.19 -0.18
CA GLU A 619 5.57 2.58 -0.29
C GLU A 619 4.38 3.53 -0.23
N ASN A 620 3.25 3.16 -0.86
CA ASN A 620 2.01 3.93 -0.74
C ASN A 620 1.51 3.94 0.72
N GLY A 621 1.61 2.81 1.42
CA GLY A 621 1.26 2.73 2.84
C GLY A 621 2.12 3.65 3.74
N LYS A 622 3.41 3.84 3.42
CA LYS A 622 4.27 4.80 4.15
C LYS A 622 3.80 6.25 3.98
N ILE A 623 3.42 6.63 2.75
CA ILE A 623 2.95 7.98 2.45
C ILE A 623 1.60 8.22 3.10
N ASP A 624 0.67 7.25 3.00
CA ASP A 624 -0.63 7.33 3.64
C ASP A 624 -0.49 7.49 5.16
N HIS A 625 0.40 6.72 5.80
CA HIS A 625 0.69 6.90 7.22
C HIS A 625 1.23 8.30 7.55
N SER A 626 2.16 8.82 6.75
CA SER A 626 2.69 10.18 6.94
C SER A 626 1.60 11.25 6.76
N LEU A 627 0.67 11.05 5.82
CA LEU A 627 -0.47 11.95 5.61
C LEU A 627 -1.47 11.93 6.78
N THR A 628 -1.67 10.79 7.46
CA THR A 628 -2.54 10.73 8.65
C THR A 628 -2.05 11.60 9.82
N GLN A 629 -0.76 11.95 9.85
CA GLN A 629 -0.23 12.87 10.87
C GLN A 629 -0.82 14.29 10.74
N PHE A 630 -1.25 14.70 9.54
CA PHE A 630 -1.98 15.96 9.38
C PHE A 630 -3.36 15.93 10.05
N ASP A 631 -4.01 14.77 10.16
CA ASP A 631 -5.30 14.65 10.85
C ASP A 631 -5.14 14.85 12.36
N GLU A 632 -4.06 14.31 12.94
CA GLU A 632 -3.71 14.53 14.34
C GLU A 632 -3.33 15.99 14.60
N LEU A 633 -2.59 16.61 13.68
CA LEU A 633 -2.26 18.03 13.75
C LEU A 633 -3.51 18.91 13.67
N SER A 634 -4.46 18.59 12.78
CA SER A 634 -5.73 19.32 12.66
C SER A 634 -6.52 19.28 13.98
N ARG A 635 -6.67 18.09 14.58
CA ARG A 635 -7.29 17.94 15.91
C ARG A 635 -6.57 18.75 17.00
N THR A 636 -5.24 18.83 16.93
CA THR A 636 -4.44 19.62 17.88
C THR A 636 -4.72 21.12 17.74
N PHE A 637 -4.83 21.63 16.51
CA PHE A 637 -5.25 23.01 16.26
C PHE A 637 -6.68 23.27 16.70
N GLU A 638 -7.63 22.37 16.40
CA GLU A 638 -9.02 22.51 16.85
C GLU A 638 -9.13 22.57 18.37
N ASN A 639 -8.45 21.67 19.09
CA ASN A 639 -8.42 21.65 20.55
C ASN A 639 -7.79 22.92 21.12
N SER A 640 -6.74 23.43 20.47
CA SER A 640 -6.08 24.69 20.87
C SER A 640 -6.98 25.90 20.66
N ALA A 641 -7.71 25.95 19.53
CA ALA A 641 -8.69 27.00 19.24
C ALA A 641 -9.84 26.97 20.25
N THR A 642 -10.39 25.78 20.55
CA THR A 642 -11.46 25.61 21.56
C THR A 642 -10.98 26.03 22.95
N SER A 643 -9.74 25.71 23.32
CA SER A 643 -9.14 26.16 24.59
C SER A 643 -9.00 27.68 24.63
N ALA A 644 -8.61 28.31 23.52
CA ALA A 644 -8.46 29.76 23.43
C ALA A 644 -9.82 30.49 23.52
N ILE A 645 -10.87 29.95 22.89
CA ILE A 645 -12.24 30.46 23.01
C ILE A 645 -12.78 30.33 24.44
N ASN A 646 -12.49 29.22 25.13
CA ASN A 646 -12.87 29.06 26.54
C ASN A 646 -12.14 30.07 27.45
N SER A 647 -10.88 30.39 27.13
CA SER A 647 -10.12 31.46 27.80
C SER A 647 -10.76 32.84 27.54
N LEU A 648 -11.16 33.12 26.29
CA LEU A 648 -11.89 34.34 25.93
C LEU A 648 -13.20 34.47 26.72
N CYS A 649 -14.01 33.41 26.77
CA CYS A 649 -15.27 33.38 27.54
C CYS A 649 -15.01 33.64 29.03
N SER A 650 -13.98 33.02 29.59
CA SER A 650 -13.61 33.18 31.01
C SER A 650 -13.10 34.58 31.34
N ALA A 651 -12.43 35.26 30.42
CA ALA A 651 -11.89 36.60 30.62
C ALA A 651 -12.93 37.71 30.35
N ALA A 652 -13.67 37.60 29.25
CA ALA A 652 -14.57 38.66 28.78
C ALA A 652 -15.99 38.55 29.33
N PHE A 653 -16.55 37.32 29.42
CA PHE A 653 -17.96 37.10 29.74
C PHE A 653 -18.16 36.76 31.22
N LYS A 654 -17.37 35.85 31.79
CA LYS A 654 -17.60 35.35 33.16
C LYS A 654 -17.71 36.45 34.24
N PRO A 655 -16.85 37.49 34.30
CA PRO A 655 -17.00 38.56 35.30
C PRO A 655 -18.28 39.39 35.10
N LYS A 656 -18.60 39.72 33.84
CA LYS A 656 -19.79 40.54 33.50
C LYS A 656 -21.09 39.77 33.71
N LEU A 657 -21.11 38.49 33.35
CA LEU A 657 -22.23 37.57 33.58
C LEU A 657 -22.44 37.35 35.07
N LYS A 658 -21.37 37.18 35.85
CA LYS A 658 -21.48 37.06 37.31
C LYS A 658 -22.15 38.30 37.91
N ASN A 659 -21.66 39.50 37.59
CA ASN A 659 -22.24 40.74 38.11
C ASN A 659 -23.69 40.95 37.64
N SER A 660 -24.01 40.59 36.40
CA SER A 660 -25.37 40.73 35.86
C SER A 660 -26.33 39.71 36.47
N ALA A 661 -25.86 38.49 36.75
CA ALA A 661 -26.64 37.46 37.40
C ALA A 661 -26.85 37.76 38.90
N GLU A 662 -25.88 38.38 39.58
CA GLU A 662 -26.02 38.77 41.00
C GLU A 662 -27.19 39.74 41.24
N ALA A 663 -27.60 40.53 40.24
CA ALA A 663 -28.79 41.37 40.32
C ALA A 663 -30.10 40.57 40.56
N PHE A 664 -30.12 39.27 40.28
CA PHE A 664 -31.26 38.41 40.59
C PHE A 664 -31.43 38.16 42.09
N LEU A 665 -30.36 38.29 42.89
CA LEU A 665 -30.43 38.16 44.35
C LEU A 665 -31.24 39.29 45.01
N ASP A 666 -31.30 40.45 44.36
CA ASP A 666 -32.01 41.63 44.85
C ASP A 666 -33.51 41.59 44.52
N VAL A 667 -33.94 40.65 43.68
CA VAL A 667 -35.35 40.46 43.29
C VAL A 667 -36.06 39.61 44.34
N VAL A 668 -37.28 40.01 44.72
CA VAL A 668 -38.11 39.23 45.65
C VAL A 668 -38.71 38.03 44.91
N HIS A 669 -38.48 36.82 45.46
CA HIS A 669 -38.89 35.53 44.88
C HIS A 669 -40.00 34.81 45.68
N VAL A 670 -40.43 35.39 46.80
CA VAL A 670 -41.59 34.93 47.57
C VAL A 670 -42.73 35.89 47.26
N LEU A 671 -43.55 35.52 46.26
CA LEU A 671 -44.52 36.43 45.65
C LEU A 671 -45.93 36.26 46.21
N SER A 672 -46.67 37.35 46.33
CA SER A 672 -48.13 37.39 46.41
C SER A 672 -48.77 37.45 45.01
N GLU A 673 -50.09 37.24 44.92
CA GLU A 673 -50.81 37.34 43.64
C GLU A 673 -50.73 38.75 43.03
N ASP A 674 -50.73 39.80 43.86
CA ASP A 674 -50.61 41.19 43.43
C ASP A 674 -49.19 41.49 42.87
N GLU A 675 -48.13 41.03 43.56
CA GLU A 675 -46.74 41.17 43.11
C GLU A 675 -46.45 40.37 41.83
N LEU A 676 -47.11 39.22 41.66
CA LEU A 676 -47.03 38.44 40.43
C LEU A 676 -47.60 39.23 39.24
N ALA A 677 -48.77 39.86 39.40
CA ALA A 677 -49.37 40.69 38.37
C ALA A 677 -48.50 41.90 38.00
N GLU A 678 -47.77 42.48 38.96
CA GLU A 678 -46.79 43.53 38.72
C GLU A 678 -45.60 43.04 37.88
N TYR A 679 -45.07 41.85 38.18
CA TYR A 679 -43.99 41.22 37.41
C TYR A 679 -44.42 40.81 35.99
N GLU A 680 -45.70 40.46 35.80
CA GLU A 680 -46.24 40.20 34.46
C GLU A 680 -46.38 41.46 33.61
N ALA A 681 -46.59 42.62 34.25
CA ALA A 681 -46.65 43.92 33.57
C ALA A 681 -45.26 44.48 33.25
N VAL A 682 -44.30 44.31 34.17
CA VAL A 682 -42.90 44.77 34.01
C VAL A 682 -41.96 43.69 34.50
N ASP A 683 -41.19 43.11 33.58
CA ASP A 683 -40.20 42.10 33.93
C ASP A 683 -39.05 42.69 34.79
N PRO A 684 -38.77 42.13 35.98
CA PRO A 684 -37.80 42.70 36.91
C PRO A 684 -36.34 42.37 36.56
N PHE A 685 -36.07 41.39 35.68
CA PHE A 685 -34.72 40.84 35.53
C PHE A 685 -34.38 40.31 34.13
N ILE A 686 -35.14 39.34 33.60
CA ILE A 686 -34.72 38.53 32.46
C ILE A 686 -34.57 39.35 31.17
N GLU A 687 -35.44 40.32 30.92
CA GLU A 687 -35.38 41.16 29.71
C GLU A 687 -34.10 42.02 29.72
N ASN A 688 -33.77 42.61 30.87
CA ASN A 688 -32.55 43.40 31.04
C ASN A 688 -31.30 42.52 30.99
N PHE A 689 -31.36 41.31 31.56
CA PHE A 689 -30.27 40.34 31.50
C PHE A 689 -29.98 39.90 30.07
N VAL A 690 -31.02 39.51 29.31
CA VAL A 690 -30.93 39.14 27.89
C VAL A 690 -30.43 40.32 27.05
N GLY A 691 -30.95 41.53 27.26
CA GLY A 691 -30.51 42.72 26.53
C GLY A 691 -29.04 43.09 26.78
N LYS A 692 -28.52 42.86 28.01
CA LYS A 692 -27.08 43.03 28.31
C LYS A 692 -26.23 41.93 27.68
N LEU A 693 -26.73 40.70 27.64
CA LEU A 693 -26.05 39.55 27.04
C LEU A 693 -25.95 39.71 25.52
N ASP A 694 -27.04 40.07 24.85
CA ASP A 694 -27.10 40.27 23.40
C ASP A 694 -26.09 41.34 22.93
N LYS A 695 -26.09 42.49 23.60
CA LYS A 695 -25.13 43.57 23.32
C LYS A 695 -23.67 43.15 23.46
N GLN A 696 -23.35 42.15 24.30
CA GLN A 696 -21.99 41.64 24.46
C GLN A 696 -21.64 40.61 23.39
N ILE A 697 -22.59 39.75 23.02
CA ILE A 697 -22.38 38.71 22.01
C ILE A 697 -22.20 39.31 20.61
N VAL A 698 -23.05 40.26 20.21
CA VAL A 698 -23.05 40.87 18.86
C VAL A 698 -21.71 41.54 18.52
N GLN A 699 -20.95 42.01 19.52
CA GLN A 699 -19.64 42.63 19.31
C GLN A 699 -18.62 41.66 18.71
N PHE A 700 -18.75 40.36 18.95
CA PHE A 700 -17.80 39.34 18.48
C PHE A 700 -18.20 38.72 17.14
N GLU A 701 -19.42 38.94 16.66
CA GLU A 701 -19.94 38.38 15.41
C GLU A 701 -19.11 38.84 14.19
N ARG A 702 -18.65 40.08 14.19
CA ARG A 702 -17.87 40.67 13.07
C ARG A 702 -16.36 40.52 13.21
N ILE A 703 -15.88 40.00 14.34
CA ILE A 703 -14.44 39.95 14.67
C ILE A 703 -13.94 38.51 14.76
N LEU A 704 -14.83 37.53 14.95
CA LEU A 704 -14.47 36.11 14.97
C LEU A 704 -14.87 35.40 13.68
N VAL A 705 -14.09 34.39 13.29
CA VAL A 705 -14.47 33.42 12.27
C VAL A 705 -15.73 32.67 12.70
N ALA A 706 -16.63 32.35 11.76
CA ALA A 706 -17.94 31.75 12.05
C ALA A 706 -17.88 30.51 12.96
N ALA A 707 -16.93 29.61 12.74
CA ALA A 707 -16.73 28.42 13.59
C ALA A 707 -16.35 28.79 15.03
N ASN A 708 -15.45 29.77 15.20
CA ASN A 708 -15.08 30.28 16.52
C ASN A 708 -16.22 31.02 17.21
N TYR A 709 -17.04 31.76 16.45
CA TYR A 709 -18.22 32.44 16.99
C TYR A 709 -19.26 31.44 17.51
N GLN A 710 -19.55 30.36 16.77
CA GLN A 710 -20.44 29.30 17.23
C GLN A 710 -19.93 28.61 18.51
N GLU A 711 -18.62 28.33 18.58
CA GLU A 711 -18.00 27.76 19.78
C GLU A 711 -18.08 28.73 20.98
N LEU A 712 -17.85 30.03 20.74
CA LEU A 712 -18.01 31.06 21.76
C LEU A 712 -19.44 31.12 22.28
N LEU A 713 -20.44 31.08 21.39
CA LEU A 713 -21.86 31.06 21.77
C LEU A 713 -22.16 29.85 22.67
N SER A 714 -21.70 28.65 22.29
CA SER A 714 -21.86 27.44 23.10
C SER A 714 -21.22 27.58 24.49
N ALA A 715 -20.01 28.14 24.56
CA ALA A 715 -19.30 28.39 25.82
C ALA A 715 -20.01 29.43 26.70
N VAL A 716 -20.50 30.51 26.11
CA VAL A 716 -21.26 31.57 26.79
C VAL A 716 -22.56 31.01 27.35
N CYS A 717 -23.32 30.23 26.57
CA CYS A 717 -24.55 29.58 27.05
C CYS A 717 -24.29 28.68 28.26
N GLY A 718 -23.21 27.88 28.22
CA GLY A 718 -22.80 27.07 29.37
C GLY A 718 -22.44 27.90 30.60
N GLU A 719 -21.79 29.04 30.42
CA GLU A 719 -21.45 29.96 31.52
C GLU A 719 -22.69 30.67 32.08
N VAL A 720 -23.63 31.09 31.22
CA VAL A 720 -24.92 31.68 31.62
C VAL A 720 -25.70 30.71 32.51
N ALA A 721 -25.88 29.45 32.06
CA ALA A 721 -26.56 28.42 32.85
C ALA A 721 -25.89 28.22 34.22
N ARG A 722 -24.54 28.21 34.26
CA ARG A 722 -23.75 28.03 35.49
C ARG A 722 -23.83 29.23 36.44
N GLN A 723 -23.89 30.47 35.93
CA GLN A 723 -24.05 31.66 36.77
C GLN A 723 -25.47 31.77 37.33
N LEU A 724 -26.49 31.48 36.52
CA LEU A 724 -27.89 31.51 36.97
C LEU A 724 -28.15 30.41 37.99
N GLU A 725 -27.68 29.19 37.77
CA GLU A 725 -27.78 28.12 38.77
C GLU A 725 -27.17 28.56 40.11
N ARG A 726 -25.99 29.18 40.10
CA ARG A 726 -25.32 29.66 41.32
C ARG A 726 -26.19 30.66 42.09
N VAL A 727 -26.87 31.54 41.38
CA VAL A 727 -27.68 32.61 41.98
C VAL A 727 -29.03 32.07 42.45
N VAL A 728 -29.70 31.22 41.66
CA VAL A 728 -30.92 30.52 42.05
C VAL A 728 -30.71 29.71 43.34
N MET A 729 -29.58 29.01 43.46
CA MET A 729 -29.25 28.22 44.66
C MET A 729 -29.03 29.05 45.95
N LYS A 730 -29.01 30.38 45.87
CA LYS A 730 -28.92 31.30 47.03
C LYS A 730 -30.24 31.98 47.36
N CYS A 731 -31.26 31.83 46.52
CA CYS A 731 -32.56 32.48 46.69
C CYS A 731 -33.54 31.59 47.47
N THR A 732 -34.64 32.18 47.94
CA THR A 732 -35.76 31.47 48.56
C THR A 732 -37.03 31.71 47.77
N PHE A 733 -37.78 30.64 47.48
CA PHE A 733 -38.95 30.68 46.59
C PHE A 733 -40.22 30.22 47.31
N ASN A 734 -41.37 30.66 46.81
CA ASN A 734 -42.66 29.98 47.02
C ASN A 734 -43.17 29.40 45.68
N ARG A 735 -44.36 28.80 45.65
CA ARG A 735 -44.93 28.21 44.42
C ARG A 735 -45.05 29.21 43.27
N LEU A 736 -45.46 30.44 43.56
CA LEU A 736 -45.64 31.51 42.57
C LEU A 736 -44.29 32.02 42.04
N GLY A 737 -43.29 32.17 42.91
CA GLY A 737 -41.91 32.49 42.50
C GLY A 737 -41.25 31.39 41.66
N GLY A 738 -41.56 30.12 41.94
CA GLY A 738 -41.14 29.00 41.10
C GLY A 738 -41.75 29.07 39.69
N LEU A 739 -43.02 29.48 39.58
CA LEU A 739 -43.71 29.65 38.29
C LEU A 739 -43.12 30.80 37.47
N GLN A 740 -42.82 31.93 38.13
CA GLN A 740 -42.17 33.08 37.51
C GLN A 740 -40.76 32.71 37.00
N LEU A 741 -39.95 32.02 37.82
CA LEU A 741 -38.62 31.56 37.42
C LEU A 741 -38.68 30.60 36.21
N ASP A 742 -39.72 29.78 36.09
CA ASP A 742 -39.92 28.93 34.92
C ASP A 742 -40.26 29.74 33.66
N LYS A 743 -41.10 30.77 33.77
CA LYS A 743 -41.38 31.71 32.68
C LYS A 743 -40.10 32.42 32.21
N GLU A 744 -39.29 32.92 33.15
CA GLU A 744 -38.01 33.58 32.87
C GLU A 744 -36.99 32.61 32.24
N LEU A 745 -36.85 31.39 32.76
CA LEU A 745 -35.93 30.40 32.22
C LEU A 745 -36.35 29.95 30.80
N ARG A 746 -37.65 29.82 30.52
CA ARG A 746 -38.16 29.55 29.16
C ARG A 746 -37.86 30.70 28.21
N HIS A 747 -38.04 31.95 28.65
CA HIS A 747 -37.70 33.14 27.87
C HIS A 747 -36.21 33.14 27.49
N LEU A 748 -35.33 32.93 28.48
CA LEU A 748 -33.89 32.83 28.26
C LEU A 748 -33.52 31.66 27.34
N THR A 749 -34.09 30.47 27.55
CA THR A 749 -33.79 29.29 26.75
C THR A 749 -34.22 29.49 25.29
N ASN A 750 -35.35 30.17 25.05
CA ASN A 750 -35.78 30.55 23.71
C ASN A 750 -34.80 31.52 23.06
N TYR A 751 -34.38 32.56 23.78
CA TYR A 751 -33.35 33.50 23.29
C TYR A 751 -32.04 32.77 22.94
N LEU A 752 -31.50 31.96 23.86
CA LEU A 752 -30.26 31.23 23.63
C LEU A 752 -30.38 30.23 22.46
N THR A 753 -31.53 29.57 22.31
CA THR A 753 -31.79 28.67 21.17
C THR A 753 -31.83 29.44 19.85
N ASN A 754 -32.40 30.65 19.83
CA ASN A 754 -32.46 31.48 18.63
C ASN A 754 -31.08 31.98 18.20
N VAL A 755 -30.21 32.32 19.16
CA VAL A 755 -28.87 32.87 18.86
C VAL A 755 -27.84 31.78 18.56
N ALA A 756 -27.85 30.68 19.31
CA ALA A 756 -26.78 29.67 19.31
C ALA A 756 -27.22 28.28 18.82
N GLY A 757 -28.48 28.12 18.42
CA GLY A 757 -29.02 26.87 17.90
C GLY A 757 -29.45 25.84 18.95
N TRP A 758 -29.98 24.71 18.48
CA TRP A 758 -30.63 23.69 19.32
C TRP A 758 -29.68 22.98 20.31
N MET A 759 -28.41 22.85 19.94
CA MET A 759 -27.36 22.17 20.75
C MET A 759 -27.20 22.79 22.14
N VAL A 760 -27.63 24.04 22.33
CA VAL A 760 -27.56 24.74 23.62
C VAL A 760 -28.53 24.20 24.66
N ARG A 761 -29.64 23.59 24.26
CA ARG A 761 -30.62 23.03 25.22
C ARG A 761 -29.98 22.04 26.17
N GLU A 762 -28.99 21.30 25.70
CA GLU A 762 -28.24 20.37 26.53
C GLU A 762 -27.55 21.05 27.72
N LYS A 763 -27.01 22.26 27.52
CA LYS A 763 -26.32 23.03 28.56
C LYS A 763 -27.30 23.57 29.62
N CYS A 764 -28.57 23.74 29.24
CA CYS A 764 -29.63 24.23 30.12
C CYS A 764 -30.40 23.12 30.86
N ILE A 765 -30.18 21.82 30.53
CA ILE A 765 -30.92 20.69 31.16
C ILE A 765 -30.89 20.76 32.69
N ARG A 766 -29.72 20.99 33.28
CA ARG A 766 -29.56 20.97 34.74
C ARG A 766 -30.35 22.10 35.42
N ILE A 767 -30.31 23.31 34.89
CA ILE A 767 -31.08 24.43 35.44
C ILE A 767 -32.59 24.22 35.20
N SER A 768 -33.00 23.63 34.08
CA SER A 768 -34.38 23.23 33.85
C SER A 768 -34.87 22.19 34.86
N GLN A 769 -34.06 21.17 35.19
CA GLN A 769 -34.39 20.19 36.23
C GLN A 769 -34.56 20.87 37.61
N ILE A 770 -33.69 21.82 37.96
CA ILE A 770 -33.80 22.60 39.21
C ILE A 770 -35.12 23.37 39.23
N VAL A 771 -35.47 24.04 38.13
CA VAL A 771 -36.72 24.82 38.03
C VAL A 771 -37.97 23.94 38.05
N SER A 772 -37.93 22.75 37.43
CA SER A 772 -39.01 21.78 37.53
C SER A 772 -39.23 21.30 38.98
N LEU A 773 -38.15 21.03 39.72
CA LEU A 773 -38.23 20.69 41.15
C LEU A 773 -38.74 21.85 42.01
N LEU A 774 -38.43 23.10 41.65
CA LEU A 774 -38.97 24.28 42.33
C LEU A 774 -40.45 24.54 42.00
N ASN A 775 -41.04 23.86 41.02
CA ASN A 775 -42.44 24.02 40.61
C ASN A 775 -43.39 22.95 41.13
N ILE A 776 -42.91 21.97 41.89
CA ILE A 776 -43.75 20.91 42.46
C ILE A 776 -44.77 21.48 43.46
N GLU A 777 -45.89 20.77 43.60
CA GLU A 777 -46.97 21.08 44.53
C GLU A 777 -46.74 20.40 45.90
N SER A 778 -46.16 19.19 45.92
CA SER A 778 -45.91 18.44 47.16
C SER A 778 -44.59 17.68 47.15
N VAL A 779 -44.04 17.36 48.33
CA VAL A 779 -42.77 16.63 48.47
C VAL A 779 -42.83 15.22 47.88
N ASN A 780 -44.02 14.60 47.80
CA ASN A 780 -44.21 13.27 47.21
C ASN A 780 -44.06 13.30 45.68
N GLU A 781 -44.51 14.39 45.04
CA GLU A 781 -44.38 14.61 43.59
C GLU A 781 -42.91 14.78 43.16
N ALA A 782 -42.02 15.16 44.09
CA ALA A 782 -40.60 15.25 43.82
C ALA A 782 -39.98 13.91 43.41
N SER A 783 -40.46 12.79 43.98
CA SER A 783 -40.00 11.45 43.61
C SER A 783 -40.41 11.10 42.18
N ASP A 784 -41.67 11.37 41.82
CA ASP A 784 -42.20 11.11 40.48
C ASP A 784 -41.45 11.93 39.40
N VAL A 785 -41.18 13.21 39.68
CA VAL A 785 -40.44 14.11 38.77
C VAL A 785 -38.98 13.64 38.61
N CYS A 786 -38.36 13.15 39.68
CA CYS A 786 -37.02 12.58 39.59
C CYS A 786 -36.97 11.23 38.85
N GLU A 787 -37.98 10.36 39.01
CA GLU A 787 -38.11 9.13 38.22
C GLU A 787 -38.30 9.44 36.72
N GLN A 788 -39.01 10.52 36.39
CA GLN A 788 -39.14 11.00 35.00
C GLN A 788 -37.80 11.49 34.42
N PHE A 789 -36.95 12.14 35.22
CA PHE A 789 -35.61 12.53 34.79
C PHE A 789 -34.67 11.34 34.56
N GLN A 790 -34.88 10.24 35.30
CA GLN A 790 -34.11 9.00 35.15
C GLN A 790 -34.58 8.17 33.96
N SER A 791 -35.89 8.20 33.67
CA SER A 791 -36.53 7.44 32.58
C SER A 791 -36.37 8.08 31.20
N SER A 792 -36.15 9.40 31.15
CA SER A 792 -35.84 10.13 29.92
C SER A 792 -34.35 9.97 29.55
N SER A 793 -33.98 10.18 28.27
CA SER A 793 -32.59 10.08 27.75
C SER A 793 -31.57 11.05 28.38
N GLN A 794 -31.91 11.70 29.50
CA GLN A 794 -31.15 12.70 30.26
C GLN A 794 -30.48 12.13 31.53
N SER A 795 -30.54 10.81 31.75
CA SER A 795 -30.05 10.10 32.96
C SER A 795 -28.63 10.48 33.41
N LEU A 796 -27.70 10.71 32.47
CA LEU A 796 -26.28 11.04 32.75
C LEU A 796 -26.03 12.40 33.41
N ARG A 797 -27.02 13.31 33.44
CA ARG A 797 -26.92 14.65 34.07
C ARG A 797 -27.94 14.84 35.20
N SER A 798 -28.55 13.77 35.69
CA SER A 798 -29.54 13.85 36.76
C SER A 798 -28.93 14.38 38.07
N LEU A 799 -29.72 15.20 38.79
CA LEU A 799 -29.36 15.74 40.09
C LEU A 799 -29.23 14.60 41.11
N THR A 800 -28.20 14.65 41.95
CA THR A 800 -28.06 13.68 43.05
C THR A 800 -29.15 13.92 44.10
N LEU A 801 -29.55 12.88 44.85
CA LEU A 801 -30.54 13.02 45.94
C LEU A 801 -30.17 14.13 46.95
N SER A 802 -28.86 14.34 47.17
CA SER A 802 -28.37 15.43 48.04
C SER A 802 -28.63 16.83 47.46
N GLU A 803 -28.54 16.98 46.13
CA GLU A 803 -28.84 18.22 45.42
C GLU A 803 -30.35 18.45 45.34
N VAL A 804 -31.14 17.40 45.09
CA VAL A 804 -32.60 17.47 45.11
C VAL A 804 -33.09 17.99 46.47
N LYS A 805 -32.61 17.42 47.58
CA LYS A 805 -32.94 17.92 48.93
C LYS A 805 -32.55 19.38 49.15
N LYS A 806 -31.40 19.82 48.59
CA LYS A 806 -30.96 21.23 48.67
C LYS A 806 -31.86 22.16 47.86
N VAL A 807 -32.28 21.74 46.66
CA VAL A 807 -33.19 22.52 45.80
C VAL A 807 -34.56 22.64 46.45
N LEU A 808 -35.11 21.55 46.97
CA LEU A 808 -36.40 21.56 47.70
C LEU A 808 -36.35 22.43 48.96
N ALA A 809 -35.20 22.50 49.63
CA ALA A 809 -35.02 23.35 50.80
C ALA A 809 -35.04 24.86 50.47
N LEU A 810 -34.96 25.26 49.20
CA LEU A 810 -35.12 26.65 48.76
C LEU A 810 -36.60 27.10 48.78
N ARG A 811 -37.56 26.16 48.79
CA ARG A 811 -39.00 26.45 48.89
C ARG A 811 -39.40 26.67 50.35
N SER A 812 -39.83 27.88 50.69
CA SER A 812 -40.18 28.25 52.07
C SER A 812 -41.48 27.63 52.59
N ASP A 813 -42.34 27.19 51.67
CA ASP A 813 -43.66 26.62 51.88
C ASP A 813 -43.66 25.09 52.07
N LEU A 814 -42.55 24.42 51.77
CA LEU A 814 -42.43 22.96 51.93
C LEU A 814 -41.98 22.57 53.35
N PRO A 815 -42.56 21.51 53.95
CA PRO A 815 -42.20 21.06 55.29
C PRO A 815 -40.80 20.42 55.33
N LYS A 816 -39.89 21.03 56.10
CA LYS A 816 -38.47 20.64 56.23
C LYS A 816 -38.24 19.19 56.69
N GLU A 817 -39.16 18.63 57.47
CA GLU A 817 -39.07 17.24 57.95
C GLU A 817 -39.35 16.22 56.84
N GLN A 818 -40.28 16.52 55.91
CA GLN A 818 -40.58 15.65 54.77
C GLN A 818 -39.44 15.65 53.73
N ILE A 819 -38.75 16.78 53.57
CA ILE A 819 -37.57 16.89 52.68
C ILE A 819 -36.41 16.04 53.21
N LYS A 820 -36.22 15.98 54.53
CA LYS A 820 -35.17 15.14 55.15
C LYS A 820 -35.48 13.65 54.98
N SER A 821 -36.75 13.25 55.15
CA SER A 821 -37.20 11.86 55.02
C SER A 821 -37.33 11.37 53.57
N LEU A 822 -37.14 12.23 52.57
CA LEU A 822 -37.20 11.85 51.16
C LEU A 822 -36.12 10.79 50.84
N THR A 823 -36.57 9.65 50.33
CA THR A 823 -35.76 8.57 49.75
C THR A 823 -36.16 8.42 48.29
N MET A 824 -35.19 8.49 47.37
CA MET A 824 -35.41 8.19 45.95
C MET A 824 -35.31 6.69 45.73
#